data_AF-A0A7G8UIF3-F1
#
_entry.id   AF-A0A7G8UIF3-F1
#
_cell.length_a   1.000
_cell.length_b   1.000
_cell.length_c   1.000
_cell.angle_alpha   90.00
_cell.angle_beta   90.00
_cell.angle_gamma   90.00
#
_symmetry.space_group_name_H-M   'P 1'
#
loop_
_entity.id
_entity.type
_entity.pdbx_description
1 polymer ?
#
loop_
_entity_poly.entity_id
_entity_poly.type
_entity_poly.pdbx_seq_one_letter_code
_entity_poly.pdbx_strand_id
1 'polypeptide(L)'
;MEADNVMEAEVLVVGGGTAGCLAALAAAEEGAKVVLLESDSALGGVATRGGIHRYYYGSPGGLQDLIDRRTEEIAKLFGGRTMGFHPEAKRVALALLCSEHGVQVYLDSVVYQVLMEKNDVVGVLALAPSGPLRIQAHTTIDCTGNGSLARMAGAKLQYGRDLDGVYHNYSLIPRRLRDGQIGYDNLDAGWVDPYDPWDVSRAFTRGREWIREGYSQGHRYFGISSMLGVREGGRIVGDSTISIRDYIEDVPSEDIISRSYSHLDNHGFDTGNESEFSQLWIAVLGLFVKGLWCDIPYGSLLPQGIGSLLVGGRSLSADRDVSMGVRMQKDMHKVGEAAGVAAALSARKDCLPRDLDIGMLQKRLVARHVIEVEDLQRTAGRNLAFRHGALAGLRESDAASYGASDLVPYLETEERWKAIWLLSRLGGDERELAVAMLADKLEAGAREVRFCAAVVLAMLGSDAAVPYLLRVIAEKSPDKLSNHHKCVPFWIASFVLLRMLRSPAGVGEALGALQHNGISSAYATFLLDYLSVVTPSLPEADQSEVSATLQAWSEDPRLGSDYLMHGERLESLQWSLKLRAEAIVTACGGEPGSGTDVIGEAHEPRAYVRGAASRLLPKAGKPENEGDEGPERGGGDASLGRFDAAVIGGTVAGVVCAAELSRRGYSVVLVERSASLLTELTRSRQTCFMPSSAPQAGQPDENPLMRSLLEEGAIAGGELEPVLAQLAADRLLEESGANVLYEARVLETSESSAEEGRGAILRIVHKNGTGYLEASRVYVMDDENVQSGSPACDNRRVLTATLLGVRIEQEISLAAQGEAGELELRLRPSFYAGEAYLDIGWRPSEPASGGEEAAAVVVAMRELRASGVISEEAALAYLADVPRSSATDPSGSVAMERDYAEQDWFRRQLDAGIRTARIGK
;
A
#
# COMPACT_ATOMS: atom_id res chain seq x y z
N MET A 1 8.52 30.41 5.39
CA MET A 1 8.24 30.79 6.81
C MET A 1 9.15 30.00 7.72
N GLU A 2 9.93 30.64 8.60
CA GLU A 2 10.66 29.92 9.66
C GLU A 2 9.64 29.47 10.73
N ALA A 3 9.69 28.19 11.12
CA ALA A 3 8.85 27.69 12.21
C ALA A 3 9.38 28.28 13.53
N ASP A 4 8.72 29.33 14.05
CA ASP A 4 9.15 30.08 15.24
C ASP A 4 9.15 29.23 16.54
N ASN A 5 8.55 28.04 16.54
CA ASN A 5 8.54 27.11 17.68
C ASN A 5 9.22 25.79 17.33
N VAL A 6 10.32 25.49 18.02
CA VAL A 6 10.99 24.18 17.99
C VAL A 6 10.38 23.27 19.03
N MET A 7 9.92 22.11 18.61
CA MET A 7 9.47 21.04 19.50
C MET A 7 10.61 20.06 19.76
N GLU A 8 10.78 19.66 21.02
CA GLU A 8 11.77 18.64 21.41
C GLU A 8 11.09 17.33 21.80
N ALA A 9 11.61 16.22 21.30
CA ALA A 9 11.25 14.86 21.69
C ALA A 9 12.52 14.07 22.03
N GLU A 10 12.41 13.02 22.83
CA GLU A 10 13.49 12.03 22.95
C GLU A 10 13.39 11.03 21.79
N VAL A 11 12.16 10.62 21.48
CA VAL A 11 11.85 9.73 20.36
C VAL A 11 10.82 10.39 19.45
N LEU A 12 11.18 10.55 18.17
CA LEU A 12 10.26 10.94 17.11
C LEU A 12 9.88 9.70 16.29
N VAL A 13 8.59 9.44 16.15
CA VAL A 13 8.07 8.40 15.25
C VAL A 13 7.36 9.06 14.09
N VAL A 14 7.70 8.67 12.86
CA VAL A 14 7.02 9.19 11.66
C VAL A 14 6.31 8.06 10.94
N GLY A 15 4.99 8.17 10.85
CA GLY A 15 4.06 7.13 10.40
C GLY A 15 3.41 6.44 11.59
N GLY A 16 2.14 6.75 11.87
CA GLY A 16 1.27 6.12 12.85
C GLY A 16 0.55 4.88 12.30
N GLY A 17 1.20 4.16 11.38
CA GLY A 17 0.67 2.94 10.78
C GLY A 17 0.77 1.72 11.69
N THR A 18 0.82 0.53 11.08
CA THR A 18 0.92 -0.77 11.77
C THR A 18 2.09 -0.79 12.76
N ALA A 19 3.32 -0.51 12.33
CA ALA A 19 4.49 -0.56 13.22
C ALA A 19 4.56 0.67 14.14
N GLY A 20 4.34 1.87 13.60
CA GLY A 20 4.65 3.10 14.31
C GLY A 20 3.78 3.39 15.53
N CYS A 21 2.52 2.95 15.56
CA CYS A 21 1.72 3.03 16.80
C CYS A 21 2.39 2.27 17.95
N LEU A 22 2.87 1.05 17.68
CA LEU A 22 3.51 0.24 18.70
C LEU A 22 4.90 0.76 19.05
N ALA A 23 5.63 1.32 18.08
CA ALA A 23 6.89 2.00 18.35
C ALA A 23 6.70 3.19 19.31
N ALA A 24 5.70 4.03 19.06
CA ALA A 24 5.41 5.17 19.92
C ALA A 24 4.97 4.75 21.32
N LEU A 25 4.05 3.78 21.43
CA LEU A 25 3.58 3.25 22.71
C LEU A 25 4.72 2.59 23.50
N ALA A 26 5.53 1.74 22.87
CA ALA A 26 6.64 1.07 23.53
C ALA A 26 7.69 2.05 24.02
N ALA A 27 8.02 3.08 23.22
CA ALA A 27 8.95 4.13 23.64
C ALA A 27 8.40 4.93 24.85
N ALA A 28 7.10 5.25 24.85
CA ALA A 28 6.45 5.94 25.95
C ALA A 28 6.36 5.09 27.24
N GLU A 29 6.11 3.77 27.13
CA GLU A 29 6.17 2.84 28.26
C GLU A 29 7.58 2.69 28.84
N GLU A 30 8.61 2.88 28.00
CA GLU A 30 10.00 3.04 28.44
C GLU A 30 10.28 4.46 29.00
N GLY A 31 9.26 5.30 29.16
CA GLY A 31 9.36 6.61 29.80
C GLY A 31 9.95 7.71 28.92
N ALA A 32 10.08 7.50 27.61
CA ALA A 32 10.57 8.52 26.70
C ALA A 32 9.48 9.58 26.40
N LYS A 33 9.90 10.83 26.17
CA LYS A 33 9.05 11.88 25.59
C LYS A 33 8.87 11.62 24.08
N VAL A 34 7.68 11.20 23.68
CA VAL A 34 7.40 10.77 22.31
C VAL A 34 6.53 11.78 21.54
N VAL A 35 6.96 12.09 20.32
CA VAL A 35 6.12 12.73 19.29
C VAL A 35 5.87 11.73 18.16
N LEU A 36 4.61 11.58 17.75
CA LEU A 36 4.18 10.73 16.63
C LEU A 36 3.55 11.60 15.55
N LEU A 37 4.13 11.61 14.35
CA LEU A 37 3.55 12.24 13.16
C LEU A 37 2.85 11.18 12.30
N GLU A 38 1.61 11.44 11.88
CA GLU A 38 0.88 10.62 10.92
C GLU A 38 0.32 11.51 9.80
N SER A 39 0.54 11.08 8.56
CA SER A 39 0.09 11.77 7.35
C SER A 39 -1.42 11.74 7.14
N ASP A 40 -2.09 10.69 7.61
CA ASP A 40 -3.54 10.48 7.53
C ASP A 40 -4.25 11.02 8.80
N SER A 41 -5.58 11.02 8.78
CA SER A 41 -6.43 11.55 9.85
C SER A 41 -6.72 10.55 10.96
N ALA A 42 -6.09 9.36 10.95
CA ALA A 42 -6.16 8.43 12.06
C ALA A 42 -5.01 7.41 12.09
N LEU A 43 -4.78 6.86 13.28
CA LEU A 43 -3.79 5.84 13.56
C LEU A 43 -4.20 4.44 13.08
N GLY A 44 -3.22 3.57 12.88
CA GLY A 44 -3.38 2.13 12.59
C GLY A 44 -3.14 1.73 11.13
N GLY A 45 -2.90 2.69 10.24
CA GLY A 45 -2.50 2.44 8.84
C GLY A 45 -3.42 1.47 8.10
N VAL A 46 -2.85 0.41 7.51
CA VAL A 46 -3.63 -0.55 6.70
C VAL A 46 -4.72 -1.29 7.48
N ALA A 47 -4.59 -1.42 8.81
CA ALA A 47 -5.59 -2.07 9.67
C ALA A 47 -6.86 -1.24 9.84
N THR A 48 -6.73 0.08 9.77
CA THR A 48 -7.80 1.05 9.99
C THR A 48 -8.09 1.79 8.69
N ARG A 49 -7.24 2.74 8.30
CA ARG A 49 -7.34 3.59 7.11
C ARG A 49 -7.36 2.79 5.81
N GLY A 50 -6.52 1.75 5.70
CA GLY A 50 -6.49 0.83 4.55
C GLY A 50 -7.54 -0.27 4.59
N GLY A 51 -8.36 -0.36 5.64
CA GLY A 51 -9.53 -1.24 5.71
C GLY A 51 -9.25 -2.76 5.83
N ILE A 52 -8.00 -3.21 5.93
CA ILE A 52 -7.62 -4.62 6.03
C ILE A 52 -7.67 -5.07 7.49
N HIS A 53 -8.87 -5.41 7.96
CA HIS A 53 -9.12 -5.67 9.37
C HIS A 53 -9.10 -7.16 9.77
N ARG A 54 -8.31 -7.96 9.05
CA ARG A 54 -8.04 -9.36 9.36
C ARG A 54 -6.54 -9.61 9.34
N TYR A 55 -6.04 -10.24 10.40
CA TYR A 55 -4.67 -10.73 10.40
C TYR A 55 -4.52 -11.90 9.44
N TYR A 56 -3.55 -11.76 8.56
CA TYR A 56 -3.07 -12.82 7.72
C TYR A 56 -1.71 -13.25 8.25
N TYR A 57 -1.62 -14.49 8.74
CA TYR A 57 -0.39 -15.00 9.37
C TYR A 57 0.13 -14.10 10.51
N GLY A 58 1.42 -14.24 10.84
CA GLY A 58 2.17 -13.44 11.78
C GLY A 58 2.34 -14.07 13.16
N SER A 59 3.43 -13.70 13.84
CA SER A 59 3.77 -14.25 15.16
C SER A 59 2.99 -13.56 16.29
N PRO A 60 2.61 -14.30 17.35
CA PRO A 60 1.90 -13.73 18.50
C PRO A 60 2.85 -13.00 19.47
N GLY A 61 2.28 -12.26 20.44
CA GLY A 61 2.99 -11.65 21.56
C GLY A 61 3.16 -10.14 21.46
N GLY A 62 3.78 -9.56 22.50
CA GLY A 62 4.03 -8.12 22.62
C GLY A 62 2.77 -7.29 22.95
N LEU A 63 2.89 -5.98 22.74
CA LEU A 63 1.83 -4.97 22.88
C LEU A 63 0.60 -5.24 22.00
N GLN A 64 0.75 -6.06 20.95
CA GLN A 64 -0.38 -6.43 20.11
C GLN A 64 -1.51 -7.05 20.94
N ASP A 65 -1.20 -7.91 21.92
CA ASP A 65 -2.23 -8.57 22.70
C ASP A 65 -3.03 -7.57 23.54
N LEU A 66 -2.40 -6.48 24.01
CA LEU A 66 -3.10 -5.38 24.68
C LEU A 66 -4.00 -4.63 23.69
N ILE A 67 -3.50 -4.30 22.51
CA ILE A 67 -4.26 -3.58 21.47
C ILE A 67 -5.45 -4.41 21.00
N ASP A 68 -5.27 -5.71 20.78
CA ASP A 68 -6.34 -6.62 20.37
C ASP A 68 -7.42 -6.70 21.46
N ARG A 69 -7.04 -6.84 22.75
CA ARG A 69 -7.99 -6.80 23.88
C ARG A 69 -8.76 -5.48 23.96
N ARG A 70 -8.07 -4.34 23.88
CA ARG A 70 -8.71 -3.01 23.92
C ARG A 70 -9.64 -2.80 22.71
N THR A 71 -9.24 -3.29 21.55
CA THR A 71 -10.07 -3.28 20.33
C THR A 71 -11.34 -4.10 20.54
N GLU A 72 -11.24 -5.30 21.11
CA GLU A 72 -12.40 -6.16 21.41
C GLU A 72 -13.34 -5.54 22.44
N GLU A 73 -12.81 -4.90 23.49
CA GLU A 73 -13.60 -4.18 24.51
C GLU A 73 -14.44 -3.07 23.87
N ILE A 74 -13.83 -2.25 23.02
CA ILE A 74 -14.52 -1.16 22.31
C ILE A 74 -15.45 -1.72 21.23
N ALA A 75 -15.08 -2.81 20.55
CA ALA A 75 -15.91 -3.45 19.55
C ALA A 75 -17.24 -3.96 20.12
N LYS A 76 -17.25 -4.47 21.36
CA LYS A 76 -18.49 -4.86 22.06
C LYS A 76 -19.44 -3.68 22.24
N LEU A 77 -18.88 -2.49 22.52
CA LEU A 77 -19.67 -1.25 22.60
C LEU A 77 -20.15 -0.81 21.22
N PHE A 78 -19.32 -0.94 20.18
CA PHE A 78 -19.70 -0.52 18.82
C PHE A 78 -20.73 -1.45 18.19
N GLY A 79 -20.77 -2.72 18.61
CA GLY A 79 -21.75 -3.71 18.18
C GLY A 79 -21.50 -4.25 16.78
N GLY A 80 -22.39 -5.13 16.33
CA GLY A 80 -22.26 -5.82 15.05
C GLY A 80 -21.21 -6.93 15.04
N ARG A 81 -21.28 -7.77 14.00
CA ARG A 81 -20.25 -8.77 13.71
C ARG A 81 -19.27 -8.19 12.69
N THR A 82 -17.98 -8.46 12.85
CA THR A 82 -16.95 -7.99 11.93
C THR A 82 -16.10 -9.16 11.44
N MET A 83 -15.70 -9.14 10.17
CA MET A 83 -14.75 -10.09 9.62
C MET A 83 -13.33 -9.81 10.14
N GLY A 84 -12.94 -10.47 11.23
CA GLY A 84 -11.66 -10.19 11.91
C GLY A 84 -11.88 -9.26 13.09
N PHE A 85 -11.05 -8.23 13.24
CA PHE A 85 -11.21 -7.21 14.29
C PHE A 85 -12.03 -6.02 13.78
N HIS A 86 -12.63 -5.26 14.68
CA HIS A 86 -13.41 -4.09 14.31
C HIS A 86 -12.48 -2.90 13.96
N PRO A 87 -12.46 -2.40 12.70
CA PRO A 87 -11.49 -1.39 12.27
C PRO A 87 -11.63 -0.06 13.02
N GLU A 88 -12.87 0.43 13.20
CA GLU A 88 -13.09 1.68 13.94
C GLU A 88 -12.81 1.54 15.45
N ALA A 89 -13.13 0.40 16.06
CA ALA A 89 -12.76 0.14 17.44
C ALA A 89 -11.24 0.13 17.61
N LYS A 90 -10.49 -0.40 16.63
CA LYS A 90 -9.01 -0.39 16.65
C LYS A 90 -8.45 1.02 16.50
N ARG A 91 -9.00 1.83 15.59
CA ARG A 91 -8.68 3.27 15.46
C ARG A 91 -8.82 3.98 16.80
N VAL A 92 -9.96 3.80 17.46
CA VAL A 92 -10.27 4.42 18.76
C VAL A 92 -9.35 3.87 19.87
N ALA A 93 -9.13 2.55 19.92
CA ALA A 93 -8.24 1.92 20.90
C ALA A 93 -6.82 2.49 20.82
N LEU A 94 -6.25 2.62 19.62
CA LEU A 94 -4.90 3.16 19.42
C LEU A 94 -4.81 4.63 19.85
N ALA A 95 -5.80 5.45 19.47
CA ALA A 95 -5.82 6.86 19.87
C ALA A 95 -5.90 7.02 21.41
N LEU A 96 -6.77 6.25 22.07
CA LEU A 96 -6.89 6.26 23.53
C LEU A 96 -5.61 5.78 24.21
N LEU A 97 -5.01 4.67 23.74
CA LEU A 97 -3.76 4.15 24.30
C LEU A 97 -2.62 5.18 24.19
N CYS A 98 -2.48 5.86 23.05
CA CYS A 98 -1.48 6.92 22.88
C CYS A 98 -1.71 8.07 23.87
N SER A 99 -2.97 8.49 24.04
CA SER A 99 -3.36 9.52 25.01
C SER A 99 -3.05 9.12 26.45
N GLU A 100 -3.44 7.89 26.83
CA GLU A 100 -3.20 7.29 28.17
C GLU A 100 -1.71 7.25 28.53
N HIS A 101 -0.82 7.10 27.54
CA HIS A 101 0.63 7.04 27.72
C HIS A 101 1.35 8.38 27.46
N GLY A 102 0.62 9.46 27.20
CA GLY A 102 1.19 10.79 26.99
C GLY A 102 1.95 10.97 25.67
N VAL A 103 1.67 10.15 24.66
CA VAL A 103 2.24 10.31 23.31
C VAL A 103 1.62 11.54 22.64
N GLN A 104 2.45 12.47 22.15
CA GLN A 104 1.97 13.64 21.41
C GLN A 104 1.74 13.27 19.94
N VAL A 105 0.48 13.10 19.55
CA VAL A 105 0.09 12.67 18.20
C VAL A 105 -0.32 13.87 17.33
N TYR A 106 0.32 13.99 16.17
CA TYR A 106 -0.05 14.95 15.12
C TYR A 106 -0.54 14.18 13.90
N LEU A 107 -1.85 14.18 13.70
CA LEU A 107 -2.51 13.63 12.53
C LEU A 107 -2.46 14.63 11.37
N ASP A 108 -2.78 14.18 10.17
CA ASP A 108 -2.77 14.98 8.95
C ASP A 108 -1.47 15.79 8.79
N SER A 109 -0.31 15.20 9.10
CA SER A 109 1.00 15.87 9.18
C SER A 109 2.04 15.17 8.32
N VAL A 110 2.57 15.87 7.30
CA VAL A 110 3.50 15.30 6.32
C VAL A 110 4.91 15.84 6.54
N VAL A 111 5.88 14.96 6.76
CA VAL A 111 7.30 15.32 6.78
C VAL A 111 7.76 15.61 5.36
N TYR A 112 8.37 16.78 5.15
CA TYR A 112 8.90 17.20 3.86
C TYR A 112 10.41 17.42 3.85
N GLN A 113 11.06 17.39 5.03
CA GLN A 113 12.50 17.51 5.13
C GLN A 113 13.02 16.80 6.38
N VAL A 114 14.13 16.07 6.25
CA VAL A 114 14.91 15.54 7.36
C VAL A 114 16.04 16.51 7.69
N LEU A 115 16.22 16.81 8.97
CA LEU A 115 17.31 17.63 9.47
C LEU A 115 18.50 16.74 9.83
N MET A 116 19.65 17.01 9.22
CA MET A 116 20.87 16.21 9.36
C MET A 116 21.99 17.03 10.02
N GLU A 117 22.72 16.41 10.93
CA GLU A 117 24.04 16.87 11.38
C GLU A 117 25.07 15.80 11.01
N LYS A 118 25.94 16.10 10.03
CA LYS A 118 26.81 15.09 9.38
C LYS A 118 25.96 13.93 8.83
N ASN A 119 26.01 12.77 9.49
CA ASN A 119 25.28 11.56 9.12
C ASN A 119 24.13 11.25 10.08
N ASP A 120 23.92 12.07 11.10
CA ASP A 120 22.93 11.82 12.15
C ASP A 120 21.64 12.59 11.85
N VAL A 121 20.51 11.89 11.98
CA VAL A 121 19.19 12.52 11.93
C VAL A 121 18.93 13.22 13.26
N VAL A 122 18.80 14.54 13.24
CA VAL A 122 18.57 15.37 14.45
C VAL A 122 17.14 15.90 14.57
N GLY A 123 16.30 15.65 13.56
CA GLY A 123 14.92 16.11 13.53
C GLY A 123 14.31 16.14 12.15
N VAL A 124 13.13 16.75 12.04
CA VAL A 124 12.38 16.90 10.78
C VAL A 124 11.68 18.26 10.70
N LEU A 125 11.35 18.67 9.47
CA LEU A 125 10.31 19.65 9.20
C LEU A 125 9.06 18.94 8.64
N ALA A 126 7.90 19.28 9.19
CA ALA A 126 6.62 18.72 8.78
C ALA A 126 5.60 19.81 8.53
N LEU A 127 4.64 19.55 7.65
CA LEU A 127 3.50 20.42 7.38
C LEU A 127 2.25 19.80 8.03
N ALA A 128 1.79 20.39 9.13
CA ALA A 128 0.56 20.04 9.84
C ALA A 128 -0.59 20.97 9.42
N PRO A 129 -1.85 20.67 9.78
CA PRO A 129 -2.98 21.55 9.48
C PRO A 129 -2.85 22.94 10.11
N SER A 130 -2.17 23.04 11.25
CA SER A 130 -1.87 24.30 11.93
C SER A 130 -0.68 25.07 11.33
N GLY A 131 -0.03 24.53 10.29
CA GLY A 131 1.15 25.11 9.65
C GLY A 131 2.43 24.27 9.82
N PRO A 132 3.58 24.83 9.41
CA PRO A 132 4.88 24.14 9.50
C PRO A 132 5.29 23.88 10.96
N LEU A 133 5.85 22.69 11.19
CA LEU A 133 6.41 22.24 12.46
C LEU A 133 7.89 21.93 12.29
N ARG A 134 8.69 22.30 13.29
CA ARG A 134 10.08 21.86 13.43
C ARG A 134 10.21 21.01 14.68
N ILE A 135 10.60 19.75 14.52
CA ILE A 135 10.71 18.80 15.62
C ILE A 135 12.15 18.27 15.66
N GLN A 136 12.80 18.42 16.80
CA GLN A 136 14.11 17.84 17.10
C GLN A 136 13.95 16.59 17.96
N ALA A 137 14.77 15.57 17.71
CA ALA A 137 14.76 14.34 18.47
C ALA A 137 16.13 13.71 18.60
N HIS A 138 16.37 13.01 19.72
CA HIS A 138 17.57 12.19 19.89
C HIS A 138 17.56 10.99 18.94
N THR A 139 16.43 10.28 18.84
CA THR A 139 16.27 9.17 17.91
C THR A 139 14.97 9.30 17.12
N THR A 140 15.06 9.10 15.81
CA THR A 140 13.90 9.08 14.90
C THR A 140 13.65 7.65 14.42
N ILE A 141 12.37 7.26 14.33
CA ILE A 141 11.94 5.98 13.76
C ILE A 141 11.10 6.25 12.51
N ASP A 142 11.60 5.80 11.36
CA ASP A 142 10.88 5.77 10.09
C ASP A 142 9.90 4.59 10.07
N CYS A 143 8.62 4.92 10.27
CA CYS A 143 7.49 4.01 10.19
C CYS A 143 6.55 4.36 9.04
N THR A 144 7.02 5.05 7.99
CA THR A 144 6.15 5.48 6.87
C THR A 144 5.68 4.33 5.98
N GLY A 145 6.31 3.16 6.13
CA GLY A 145 6.05 1.97 5.33
C GLY A 145 6.69 2.00 3.94
N ASN A 146 7.17 3.15 3.47
CA ASN A 146 7.92 3.32 2.21
C ASN A 146 9.37 3.74 2.45
N GLY A 147 9.84 3.82 3.70
CA GLY A 147 11.21 4.28 3.99
C GLY A 147 11.43 5.72 3.53
N SER A 148 10.38 6.55 3.59
CA SER A 148 10.40 7.92 3.03
C SER A 148 11.40 8.79 3.77
N LEU A 149 11.53 8.62 5.10
CA LEU A 149 12.51 9.34 5.91
C LEU A 149 13.92 8.84 5.63
N ALA A 150 14.12 7.53 5.56
CA ALA A 150 15.41 6.95 5.18
C ALA A 150 15.86 7.48 3.81
N ARG A 151 14.95 7.55 2.83
CA ARG A 151 15.22 8.14 1.51
C ARG A 151 15.59 9.63 1.64
N MET A 152 14.82 10.43 2.37
CA MET A 152 15.09 11.87 2.59
C MET A 152 16.42 12.11 3.33
N ALA A 153 16.81 11.21 4.23
CA ALA A 153 18.09 11.25 4.96
C ALA A 153 19.29 10.82 4.09
N GLY A 154 19.07 10.33 2.86
CA GLY A 154 20.12 9.87 1.97
C GLY A 154 20.58 8.43 2.20
N ALA A 155 19.79 7.61 2.90
CA ALA A 155 20.07 6.18 3.02
C ALA A 155 20.03 5.49 1.65
N LYS A 156 20.70 4.34 1.53
CA LYS A 156 20.58 3.47 0.35
C LYS A 156 19.33 2.59 0.49
N LEU A 157 18.52 2.56 -0.57
CA LEU A 157 17.31 1.73 -0.63
C LEU A 157 17.31 0.90 -1.93
N GLN A 158 16.64 -0.26 -1.87
CA GLN A 158 16.34 -1.12 -3.01
C GLN A 158 14.84 -1.03 -3.36
N TYR A 159 14.51 -1.05 -4.65
CA TYR A 159 13.17 -0.76 -5.16
C TYR A 159 12.73 -1.77 -6.21
N GLY A 160 11.47 -2.21 -6.14
CA GLY A 160 10.83 -3.02 -7.17
C GLY A 160 11.59 -4.30 -7.52
N ARG A 161 11.22 -4.93 -8.64
CA ARG A 161 11.92 -6.08 -9.24
C ARG A 161 13.27 -5.69 -9.82
N ASP A 162 14.26 -6.57 -9.70
CA ASP A 162 15.56 -6.39 -10.34
C ASP A 162 15.45 -6.25 -11.87
N LEU A 163 14.50 -6.98 -12.47
CA LEU A 163 14.29 -7.00 -13.92
C LEU A 163 13.86 -5.63 -14.48
N ASP A 164 12.81 -5.03 -13.92
CA ASP A 164 12.12 -3.87 -14.52
C ASP A 164 11.75 -2.77 -13.52
N GLY A 165 12.15 -2.91 -12.25
CA GLY A 165 11.87 -1.93 -11.20
C GLY A 165 10.40 -1.83 -10.79
N VAL A 166 9.52 -2.69 -11.31
CA VAL A 166 8.08 -2.66 -11.00
C VAL A 166 7.84 -3.19 -9.59
N TYR A 167 6.99 -2.50 -8.83
CA TYR A 167 6.58 -2.87 -7.48
C TYR A 167 5.46 -3.91 -7.49
N HIS A 168 5.14 -4.54 -6.35
CA HIS A 168 3.90 -5.31 -6.24
C HIS A 168 2.63 -4.48 -6.43
N ASN A 169 1.55 -5.16 -6.84
CA ASN A 169 0.24 -4.55 -6.99
C ASN A 169 -0.21 -3.86 -5.70
N TYR A 170 -0.86 -2.70 -5.85
CA TYR A 170 -1.50 -2.00 -4.74
C TYR A 170 -2.96 -2.42 -4.62
N SER A 171 -3.55 -2.18 -3.45
CA SER A 171 -4.99 -2.37 -3.26
C SER A 171 -5.72 -1.09 -2.87
N LEU A 172 -6.97 -0.92 -3.32
CA LEU A 172 -7.89 0.09 -2.80
C LEU A 172 -9.13 -0.61 -2.23
N ILE A 173 -9.31 -0.51 -0.92
CA ILE A 173 -10.25 -1.37 -0.19
C ILE A 173 -11.57 -0.63 0.07
N PRO A 174 -12.69 -1.02 -0.53
CA PRO A 174 -14.00 -0.56 -0.12
C PRO A 174 -14.55 -1.43 1.02
N ARG A 175 -15.39 -0.83 1.86
CA ARG A 175 -16.00 -1.49 3.02
C ARG A 175 -17.49 -1.67 2.82
N ARG A 176 -17.99 -2.86 3.15
CA ARG A 176 -19.39 -3.25 2.98
C ARG A 176 -19.84 -4.28 3.99
N LEU A 177 -21.13 -4.58 3.99
CA LEU A 177 -21.64 -5.79 4.62
C LEU A 177 -21.30 -7.02 3.76
N ARG A 178 -20.75 -8.04 4.41
CA ARG A 178 -20.49 -9.37 3.84
C ARG A 178 -21.07 -10.41 4.78
N ASP A 179 -22.08 -11.15 4.31
CA ASP A 179 -22.77 -12.21 5.09
C ASP A 179 -23.29 -11.72 6.46
N GLY A 180 -23.80 -10.48 6.49
CA GLY A 180 -24.30 -9.82 7.70
C GLY A 180 -23.20 -9.43 8.70
N GLN A 181 -21.98 -9.21 8.23
CA GLN A 181 -20.84 -8.72 9.01
C GLN A 181 -20.25 -7.49 8.34
N ILE A 182 -19.71 -6.57 9.15
CA ILE A 182 -18.80 -5.52 8.66
C ILE A 182 -17.61 -6.23 8.02
N GLY A 183 -17.38 -5.94 6.75
CA GLY A 183 -16.36 -6.57 5.95
C GLY A 183 -15.80 -5.63 4.88
N TYR A 184 -14.98 -6.20 4.01
CA TYR A 184 -14.30 -5.48 2.94
C TYR A 184 -14.07 -6.39 1.74
N ASP A 185 -13.80 -5.77 0.60
CA ASP A 185 -13.29 -6.46 -0.59
C ASP A 185 -11.83 -6.11 -0.79
N ASN A 186 -10.97 -7.12 -0.87
CA ASN A 186 -9.54 -6.93 -1.09
C ASN A 186 -9.25 -6.78 -2.59
N LEU A 187 -9.24 -5.55 -3.09
CA LEU A 187 -9.11 -5.28 -4.53
C LEU A 187 -7.68 -4.91 -4.89
N ASP A 188 -6.91 -5.83 -5.48
CA ASP A 188 -5.58 -5.52 -6.04
C ASP A 188 -5.73 -4.85 -7.41
N ALA A 189 -5.65 -3.51 -7.47
CA ALA A 189 -6.09 -2.66 -8.60
C ALA A 189 -4.99 -2.26 -9.59
N GLY A 190 -3.97 -3.11 -9.75
CA GLY A 190 -2.84 -2.90 -10.65
C GLY A 190 -1.57 -2.44 -9.94
N TRP A 191 -0.65 -1.85 -10.71
CA TRP A 191 0.64 -1.39 -10.24
C TRP A 191 0.65 0.12 -9.98
N VAL A 192 1.56 0.56 -9.12
CA VAL A 192 1.80 1.96 -8.81
C VAL A 192 3.26 2.14 -8.40
N ASP A 193 3.90 3.21 -8.87
CA ASP A 193 5.11 3.72 -8.22
C ASP A 193 4.70 4.57 -7.00
N PRO A 194 4.98 4.13 -5.75
CA PRO A 194 4.57 4.87 -4.57
C PRO A 194 5.32 6.21 -4.42
N TYR A 195 6.39 6.46 -5.17
CA TYR A 195 7.17 7.71 -5.07
C TYR A 195 6.79 8.76 -6.11
N ASP A 196 5.97 8.41 -7.10
CA ASP A 196 5.45 9.35 -8.09
C ASP A 196 4.05 9.84 -7.68
N PRO A 197 3.88 11.13 -7.32
CA PRO A 197 2.58 11.66 -6.88
C PRO A 197 1.47 11.56 -7.93
N TRP A 198 1.80 11.62 -9.22
CA TRP A 198 0.83 11.48 -10.30
C TRP A 198 0.38 10.03 -10.47
N ASP A 199 1.29 9.08 -10.32
CA ASP A 199 0.95 7.65 -10.40
C ASP A 199 0.12 7.20 -9.18
N VAL A 200 0.42 7.72 -7.99
CA VAL A 200 -0.43 7.55 -6.79
C VAL A 200 -1.83 8.12 -7.02
N SER A 201 -1.92 9.31 -7.61
CA SER A 201 -3.22 9.94 -7.89
C SER A 201 -4.02 9.15 -8.92
N ARG A 202 -3.38 8.68 -9.99
CA ARG A 202 -3.96 7.77 -10.98
C ARG A 202 -4.44 6.46 -10.33
N ALA A 203 -3.67 5.89 -9.42
CA ALA A 203 -4.01 4.65 -8.72
C ALA A 203 -5.27 4.79 -7.85
N PHE A 204 -5.53 5.95 -7.23
CA PHE A 204 -6.81 6.21 -6.57
C PHE A 204 -7.98 6.19 -7.55
N THR A 205 -7.88 6.90 -8.67
CA THR A 205 -8.93 6.96 -9.69
C THR A 205 -9.21 5.57 -10.28
N ARG A 206 -8.15 4.85 -10.68
CA ARG A 206 -8.27 3.48 -11.23
C ARG A 206 -8.87 2.50 -10.22
N GLY A 207 -8.44 2.55 -8.97
CA GLY A 207 -9.03 1.73 -7.91
C GLY A 207 -10.52 2.03 -7.65
N ARG A 208 -10.98 3.26 -7.89
CA ARG A 208 -12.39 3.65 -7.76
C ARG A 208 -13.26 3.22 -8.91
N GLU A 209 -12.75 3.14 -10.13
CA GLU A 209 -13.45 2.52 -11.26
C GLU A 209 -13.86 1.08 -10.91
N TRP A 210 -12.97 0.35 -10.25
CA TRP A 210 -13.21 -1.01 -9.77
C TRP A 210 -14.28 -1.10 -8.67
N ILE A 211 -14.47 -0.02 -7.91
CA ILE A 211 -15.55 0.11 -6.91
C ILE A 211 -16.87 0.43 -7.61
N ARG A 212 -16.85 1.28 -8.66
CA ARG A 212 -18.00 1.57 -9.52
C ARG A 212 -18.56 0.31 -10.18
N GLU A 213 -17.69 -0.58 -10.68
CA GLU A 213 -18.09 -1.91 -11.16
C GLU A 213 -18.74 -2.76 -10.07
N GLY A 214 -18.26 -2.66 -8.82
CA GLY A 214 -18.90 -3.33 -7.70
C GLY A 214 -20.36 -2.88 -7.49
N TYR A 215 -20.64 -1.59 -7.59
CA TYR A 215 -22.01 -1.07 -7.54
C TYR A 215 -22.89 -1.60 -8.68
N SER A 216 -22.36 -1.69 -9.90
CA SER A 216 -23.12 -2.22 -11.05
C SER A 216 -23.47 -3.71 -10.88
N GLN A 217 -22.70 -4.43 -10.06
CA GLN A 217 -22.97 -5.82 -9.65
C GLN A 217 -23.92 -5.92 -8.44
N GLY A 218 -24.45 -4.80 -7.95
CA GLY A 218 -25.37 -4.74 -6.81
C GLY A 218 -24.68 -4.74 -5.45
N HIS A 219 -23.35 -4.55 -5.40
CA HIS A 219 -22.69 -4.28 -4.14
C HIS A 219 -23.00 -2.88 -3.63
N ARG A 220 -22.84 -2.72 -2.33
CA ARG A 220 -23.11 -1.48 -1.63
C ARG A 220 -22.02 -1.25 -0.62
N TYR A 221 -21.35 -0.12 -0.71
CA TYR A 221 -20.25 0.23 0.18
C TYR A 221 -20.66 1.37 1.08
N PHE A 222 -20.25 1.32 2.33
CA PHE A 222 -20.41 2.44 3.23
C PHE A 222 -19.14 3.29 3.29
N GLY A 223 -17.99 2.85 2.77
CA GLY A 223 -16.81 3.71 2.72
C GLY A 223 -15.71 3.15 1.83
N ILE A 224 -14.81 4.03 1.39
CA ILE A 224 -13.59 3.68 0.66
C ILE A 224 -12.41 4.00 1.57
N SER A 225 -11.39 3.15 1.56
CA SER A 225 -10.14 3.41 2.27
C SER A 225 -9.49 4.71 1.81
N SER A 226 -8.98 5.50 2.75
CA SER A 226 -8.33 6.79 2.51
C SER A 226 -6.88 6.67 2.06
N MET A 227 -6.34 5.45 2.01
CA MET A 227 -4.98 5.19 1.60
C MET A 227 -4.93 3.99 0.66
N LEU A 228 -3.97 4.02 -0.26
CA LEU A 228 -3.59 2.84 -1.04
C LEU A 228 -2.92 1.81 -0.13
N GLY A 229 -3.30 0.55 -0.27
CA GLY A 229 -2.61 -0.60 0.28
C GLY A 229 -1.35 -0.91 -0.54
N VAL A 230 -0.35 -0.04 -0.46
CA VAL A 230 0.97 -0.26 -1.08
C VAL A 230 1.64 -1.46 -0.42
N ARG A 231 1.97 -2.48 -1.21
CA ARG A 231 2.54 -3.75 -0.73
C ARG A 231 4.06 -3.76 -0.72
N GLU A 232 4.67 -2.95 -1.58
CA GLU A 232 6.12 -2.85 -1.76
C GLU A 232 6.53 -1.39 -1.91
N GLY A 233 7.65 -1.04 -1.29
CA GLY A 233 8.30 0.25 -1.40
C GLY A 233 9.79 0.02 -1.17
N GLY A 234 10.53 1.10 -0.96
CA GLY A 234 11.95 1.08 -0.68
C GLY A 234 12.27 0.27 0.58
N ARG A 235 13.18 -0.68 0.43
CA ARG A 235 13.79 -1.44 1.53
C ARG A 235 15.17 -0.87 1.80
N ILE A 236 15.52 -0.60 3.04
CA ILE A 236 16.86 -0.11 3.36
C ILE A 236 17.92 -1.18 3.12
N VAL A 237 19.13 -0.74 2.77
CA VAL A 237 20.34 -1.54 2.98
C VAL A 237 20.74 -1.36 4.45
N GLY A 238 20.48 -2.38 5.26
CA GLY A 238 20.72 -2.37 6.70
C GLY A 238 22.10 -2.89 7.09
N ASP A 239 22.46 -2.78 8.36
CA ASP A 239 23.67 -3.41 8.89
C ASP A 239 23.62 -4.95 8.78
N SER A 240 22.41 -5.53 8.74
CA SER A 240 22.13 -6.94 8.41
C SER A 240 20.97 -7.02 7.42
N THR A 241 21.03 -7.93 6.44
CA THR A 241 19.93 -8.20 5.48
C THR A 241 19.41 -9.62 5.68
N ILE A 242 18.11 -9.79 5.85
CA ILE A 242 17.48 -11.12 5.94
C ILE A 242 17.51 -11.77 4.55
N SER A 243 18.25 -12.87 4.40
CA SER A 243 18.40 -13.56 3.12
C SER A 243 17.31 -14.61 2.89
N ILE A 244 17.14 -15.04 1.63
CA ILE A 244 16.28 -16.19 1.27
C ILE A 244 16.69 -17.43 2.07
N ARG A 245 17.99 -17.63 2.29
CA ARG A 245 18.48 -18.76 3.10
C ARG A 245 17.97 -18.66 4.53
N ASP A 246 18.11 -17.51 5.17
CA ASP A 246 17.67 -17.29 6.55
C ASP A 246 16.19 -17.59 6.70
N TYR A 247 15.38 -17.19 5.72
CA TYR A 247 13.94 -17.42 5.69
C TYR A 247 13.55 -18.90 5.49
N ILE A 248 14.18 -19.59 4.53
CA ILE A 248 13.81 -20.97 4.20
C ILE A 248 14.32 -21.95 5.26
N GLU A 249 15.54 -21.74 5.75
CA GLU A 249 16.17 -22.58 6.77
C GLU A 249 15.72 -22.20 8.19
N ASP A 250 15.15 -21.00 8.40
CA ASP A 250 14.87 -20.45 9.74
C ASP A 250 16.17 -20.33 10.56
N VAL A 251 17.20 -19.73 9.95
CA VAL A 251 18.53 -19.58 10.57
C VAL A 251 18.43 -18.71 11.83
N PRO A 252 18.91 -19.18 13.00
CA PRO A 252 18.93 -18.38 14.22
C PRO A 252 19.81 -17.13 14.10
N SER A 253 19.30 -15.96 14.50
CA SER A 253 20.10 -14.73 14.60
C SER A 253 20.56 -14.42 16.02
N GLU A 254 21.82 -14.02 16.19
CA GLU A 254 22.38 -13.61 17.50
C GLU A 254 21.74 -12.32 18.03
N ASP A 255 21.34 -11.42 17.15
CA ASP A 255 20.73 -10.12 17.44
C ASP A 255 19.21 -10.10 17.19
N ILE A 256 18.54 -11.25 17.33
CA ILE A 256 17.09 -11.36 17.13
C ILE A 256 16.31 -10.35 17.99
N ILE A 257 15.33 -9.68 17.36
CA ILE A 257 14.38 -8.78 18.02
C ILE A 257 12.92 -9.19 17.87
N SER A 258 12.63 -10.03 16.89
CA SER A 258 11.28 -10.56 16.65
C SER A 258 11.35 -11.82 15.80
N ARG A 259 10.31 -12.63 15.88
CA ARG A 259 10.06 -13.76 14.98
C ARG A 259 8.98 -13.36 13.99
N SER A 260 9.11 -13.74 12.72
CA SER A 260 7.99 -13.72 11.77
C SER A 260 7.48 -15.12 11.48
N TYR A 261 6.19 -15.22 11.12
CA TYR A 261 5.61 -16.44 10.59
C TYR A 261 4.67 -16.11 9.46
N SER A 262 5.04 -16.41 8.22
CA SER A 262 4.16 -16.23 7.06
C SER A 262 4.60 -17.11 5.91
N HIS A 263 3.82 -17.11 4.86
CA HIS A 263 4.26 -17.51 3.54
C HIS A 263 4.82 -16.32 2.74
N LEU A 264 5.39 -16.56 1.55
CA LEU A 264 5.79 -15.51 0.62
C LEU A 264 4.57 -14.90 -0.09
N ASP A 265 3.91 -13.95 0.58
CA ASP A 265 2.69 -13.26 0.17
C ASP A 265 2.91 -12.35 -1.06
N ASN A 266 3.21 -12.93 -2.22
CA ASN A 266 3.44 -12.17 -3.42
C ASN A 266 2.11 -11.64 -4.00
N HIS A 267 2.03 -10.33 -4.24
CA HIS A 267 0.92 -9.71 -4.97
C HIS A 267 1.28 -9.44 -6.43
N GLY A 268 2.36 -10.07 -6.94
CA GLY A 268 2.62 -10.22 -8.36
C GLY A 268 1.70 -11.28 -8.97
N PHE A 269 1.00 -10.90 -10.03
CA PHE A 269 0.13 -11.78 -10.81
C PHE A 269 0.74 -12.12 -12.19
N ASP A 270 1.73 -11.35 -12.63
CA ASP A 270 2.59 -11.57 -13.79
C ASP A 270 3.86 -12.35 -13.37
N THR A 271 3.66 -13.52 -12.76
CA THR A 271 4.73 -14.24 -12.03
C THR A 271 5.95 -14.63 -12.87
N GLY A 272 5.88 -14.70 -14.20
CA GLY A 272 7.04 -14.93 -15.05
C GLY A 272 7.99 -13.73 -15.17
N ASN A 273 7.60 -12.56 -14.66
CA ASN A 273 8.49 -11.42 -14.49
C ASN A 273 9.14 -11.36 -13.09
N GLU A 274 8.72 -12.20 -12.13
CA GLU A 274 9.33 -12.24 -10.80
C GLU A 274 10.73 -12.88 -10.83
N SER A 275 11.46 -12.80 -9.70
CA SER A 275 12.79 -13.39 -9.56
C SER A 275 12.80 -14.90 -9.86
N GLU A 276 13.97 -15.43 -10.21
CA GLU A 276 14.15 -16.88 -10.42
C GLU A 276 13.69 -17.69 -9.20
N PHE A 277 14.00 -17.20 -8.00
CA PHE A 277 13.56 -17.83 -6.76
C PHE A 277 12.03 -17.82 -6.62
N SER A 278 11.37 -16.68 -6.86
CA SER A 278 9.91 -16.59 -6.82
C SER A 278 9.25 -17.46 -7.88
N GLN A 279 9.77 -17.50 -9.11
CA GLN A 279 9.29 -18.41 -10.16
C GLN A 279 9.42 -19.88 -9.71
N LEU A 280 10.58 -20.28 -9.20
CA LEU A 280 10.80 -21.65 -8.73
C LEU A 280 9.89 -21.98 -7.53
N TRP A 281 9.87 -21.15 -6.50
CA TRP A 281 9.16 -21.42 -5.26
C TRP A 281 7.64 -21.37 -5.43
N ILE A 282 7.13 -20.35 -6.11
CA ILE A 282 5.69 -20.07 -6.22
C ILE A 282 5.10 -20.73 -7.46
N ALA A 283 5.69 -20.51 -8.63
CA ALA A 283 5.11 -20.96 -9.89
C ALA A 283 5.40 -22.45 -10.17
N VAL A 284 6.65 -22.91 -9.96
CA VAL A 284 7.04 -24.29 -10.23
C VAL A 284 6.65 -25.22 -9.08
N LEU A 285 7.07 -24.92 -7.85
CA LEU A 285 6.83 -25.79 -6.68
C LEU A 285 5.45 -25.59 -6.05
N GLY A 286 4.73 -24.52 -6.39
CA GLY A 286 3.38 -24.28 -5.87
C GLY A 286 3.33 -23.98 -4.37
N LEU A 287 4.43 -23.46 -3.79
CA LEU A 287 4.60 -23.26 -2.35
C LEU A 287 4.10 -21.89 -1.87
N PHE A 288 3.23 -21.23 -2.64
CA PHE A 288 2.64 -19.94 -2.27
C PHE A 288 2.07 -19.95 -0.85
N VAL A 289 1.30 -20.97 -0.45
CA VAL A 289 0.64 -21.08 0.87
C VAL A 289 1.53 -21.65 1.98
N LYS A 290 2.84 -21.81 1.74
CA LYS A 290 3.74 -22.45 2.70
C LYS A 290 4.16 -21.47 3.79
N GLY A 291 3.53 -21.58 4.96
CA GLY A 291 3.95 -20.87 6.16
C GLY A 291 5.34 -21.33 6.65
N LEU A 292 6.24 -20.37 6.82
CA LEU A 292 7.62 -20.53 7.26
C LEU A 292 7.92 -19.52 8.37
N TRP A 293 8.81 -19.91 9.27
CA TRP A 293 9.29 -19.02 10.31
C TRP A 293 10.63 -18.39 9.93
N CYS A 294 10.89 -17.18 10.42
CA CYS A 294 12.15 -16.48 10.24
C CYS A 294 12.46 -15.59 11.45
N ASP A 295 13.74 -15.41 11.75
CA ASP A 295 14.21 -14.36 12.66
C ASP A 295 14.25 -13.00 11.97
N ILE A 296 13.93 -11.95 12.73
CA ILE A 296 14.16 -10.57 12.34
C ILE A 296 15.31 -10.04 13.21
N PRO A 297 16.50 -9.81 12.62
CA PRO A 297 17.68 -9.30 13.32
C PRO A 297 17.57 -7.79 13.56
N TYR A 298 18.16 -7.29 14.65
CA TYR A 298 18.19 -5.86 14.94
C TYR A 298 18.88 -5.05 13.84
N GLY A 299 19.96 -5.58 13.26
CA GLY A 299 20.68 -4.94 12.16
C GLY A 299 19.81 -4.64 10.92
N SER A 300 18.67 -5.33 10.76
CA SER A 300 17.72 -5.05 9.66
C SER A 300 16.96 -3.73 9.81
N LEU A 301 16.97 -3.13 11.02
CA LEU A 301 16.34 -1.84 11.28
C LEU A 301 17.31 -0.66 11.13
N LEU A 302 18.62 -0.91 10.98
CA LEU A 302 19.68 0.09 11.02
C LEU A 302 20.14 0.46 9.59
N PRO A 303 19.70 1.58 9.00
CA PRO A 303 20.18 2.00 7.69
C PRO A 303 21.69 2.26 7.71
N GLN A 304 22.42 1.66 6.77
CA GLN A 304 23.87 1.83 6.69
C GLN A 304 24.25 3.31 6.47
N GLY A 305 25.21 3.79 7.25
CA GLY A 305 25.77 5.13 7.10
C GLY A 305 24.92 6.27 7.65
N ILE A 306 23.73 5.99 8.21
CA ILE A 306 22.87 7.00 8.85
C ILE A 306 22.80 6.72 10.37
N GLY A 307 23.04 7.74 11.18
CA GLY A 307 22.92 7.68 12.63
C GLY A 307 21.58 8.24 13.13
N SER A 308 21.24 7.91 14.38
CA SER A 308 20.00 8.34 15.05
C SER A 308 18.69 8.01 14.32
N LEU A 309 18.72 7.07 13.36
CA LEU A 309 17.56 6.62 12.59
C LEU A 309 17.37 5.11 12.73
N LEU A 310 16.14 4.69 13.03
CA LEU A 310 15.67 3.31 12.92
C LEU A 310 14.61 3.25 11.82
N VAL A 311 14.49 2.10 11.13
CA VAL A 311 13.36 1.81 10.25
C VAL A 311 12.45 0.79 10.90
N GLY A 312 11.26 1.20 11.30
CA GLY A 312 10.24 0.35 11.89
C GLY A 312 9.16 0.00 10.87
N GLY A 313 9.15 -1.24 10.38
CA GLY A 313 8.09 -1.74 9.49
C GLY A 313 8.61 -2.37 8.21
N ARG A 314 7.78 -2.40 7.16
CA ARG A 314 8.05 -3.21 5.94
C ARG A 314 9.22 -2.73 5.08
N SER A 315 9.80 -1.57 5.41
CA SER A 315 11.00 -1.03 4.77
C SER A 315 12.30 -1.54 5.40
N LEU A 316 12.23 -2.44 6.39
CA LEU A 316 13.40 -3.12 6.96
C LEU A 316 14.24 -3.84 5.89
N SER A 317 15.49 -4.14 6.23
CA SER A 317 16.43 -4.77 5.30
C SER A 317 16.19 -6.27 5.16
N ALA A 318 15.74 -6.68 3.98
CA ALA A 318 15.53 -8.07 3.60
C ALA A 318 15.67 -8.21 2.08
N ASP A 319 16.05 -9.41 1.64
CA ASP A 319 15.88 -9.81 0.24
C ASP A 319 14.44 -9.51 -0.20
N ARG A 320 14.26 -9.04 -1.44
CA ARG A 320 12.94 -8.64 -1.94
C ARG A 320 11.91 -9.73 -1.75
N ASP A 321 12.25 -10.97 -2.10
CA ASP A 321 11.32 -12.09 -1.98
C ASP A 321 10.97 -12.35 -0.51
N VAL A 322 11.94 -12.29 0.39
CA VAL A 322 11.75 -12.48 1.83
C VAL A 322 10.90 -11.37 2.45
N SER A 323 11.02 -10.13 1.95
CA SER A 323 10.23 -8.99 2.45
C SER A 323 8.72 -9.27 2.44
N MET A 324 8.24 -10.14 1.54
CA MET A 324 6.85 -10.58 1.46
C MET A 324 6.42 -11.48 2.63
N GLY A 325 7.36 -12.25 3.16
CA GLY A 325 7.15 -13.20 4.27
C GLY A 325 7.38 -12.60 5.66
N VAL A 326 7.97 -11.41 5.76
CA VAL A 326 8.29 -10.77 7.05
C VAL A 326 7.52 -9.46 7.30
N ARG A 327 6.49 -9.16 6.50
CA ARG A 327 5.73 -7.89 6.56
C ARG A 327 4.28 -8.01 7.04
N MET A 328 3.88 -9.14 7.63
CA MET A 328 2.49 -9.32 8.09
C MET A 328 2.19 -8.35 9.24
N GLN A 329 0.91 -7.96 9.40
CA GLN A 329 0.55 -6.93 10.38
C GLN A 329 1.04 -7.27 11.80
N LYS A 330 0.90 -8.53 12.24
CA LYS A 330 1.38 -8.97 13.56
C LYS A 330 2.90 -8.93 13.70
N ASP A 331 3.62 -9.30 12.64
CA ASP A 331 5.08 -9.23 12.64
C ASP A 331 5.54 -7.77 12.74
N MET A 332 4.90 -6.87 11.98
CA MET A 332 5.20 -5.44 11.97
C MET A 332 4.83 -4.71 13.25
N HIS A 333 3.78 -5.16 13.96
CA HIS A 333 3.50 -4.71 15.31
C HIS A 333 4.73 -4.94 16.22
N LYS A 334 5.25 -6.16 16.24
CA LYS A 334 6.39 -6.54 17.10
C LYS A 334 7.70 -5.85 16.68
N VAL A 335 7.93 -5.70 15.37
CA VAL A 335 9.07 -4.89 14.86
C VAL A 335 8.96 -3.44 15.30
N GLY A 336 7.77 -2.85 15.22
CA GLY A 336 7.51 -1.50 15.71
C GLY A 336 7.79 -1.37 17.20
N GLU A 337 7.26 -2.27 18.02
CA GLU A 337 7.54 -2.32 19.45
C GLU A 337 9.04 -2.43 19.75
N ALA A 338 9.76 -3.32 19.07
CA ALA A 338 11.20 -3.48 19.24
C ALA A 338 11.98 -2.20 18.88
N ALA A 339 11.61 -1.53 17.79
CA ALA A 339 12.19 -0.24 17.39
C ALA A 339 11.92 0.85 18.44
N GLY A 340 10.71 0.90 19.01
CA GLY A 340 10.33 1.83 20.06
C GLY A 340 11.16 1.66 21.34
N VAL A 341 11.29 0.42 21.81
CA VAL A 341 12.15 0.09 22.96
C VAL A 341 13.60 0.48 22.68
N ALA A 342 14.13 0.10 21.51
CA ALA A 342 15.50 0.42 21.13
C ALA A 342 15.77 1.94 21.09
N ALA A 343 14.85 2.72 20.51
CA ALA A 343 14.97 4.18 20.46
C ALA A 343 14.96 4.81 21.87
N ALA A 344 14.03 4.39 22.74
CA ALA A 344 13.96 4.92 24.10
C ALA A 344 15.19 4.55 24.94
N LEU A 345 15.72 3.33 24.76
CA LEU A 345 16.97 2.93 25.42
C LEU A 345 18.17 3.72 24.90
N SER A 346 18.23 3.97 23.59
CA SER A 346 19.29 4.77 22.95
C SER A 346 19.29 6.20 23.49
N ALA A 347 18.11 6.85 23.53
CA ALA A 347 17.96 8.18 24.12
C ALA A 347 18.34 8.23 25.60
N ARG A 348 17.91 7.24 26.40
CA ARG A 348 18.26 7.18 27.83
C ARG A 348 19.76 6.96 28.08
N LYS A 349 20.43 6.25 27.17
CA LYS A 349 21.86 5.95 27.25
C LYS A 349 22.73 6.99 26.56
N ASP A 350 22.13 7.96 25.88
CA ASP A 350 22.82 8.98 25.08
C ASP A 350 23.80 8.33 24.10
N CYS A 351 23.30 7.36 23.33
CA CYS A 351 24.07 6.62 22.34
C CYS A 351 23.30 6.46 21.02
N LEU A 352 24.01 6.25 19.92
CA LEU A 352 23.35 5.94 18.64
C LEU A 352 22.64 4.57 18.75
N PRO A 353 21.56 4.35 17.99
CA PRO A 353 20.89 3.04 17.97
C PRO A 353 21.83 1.89 17.58
N ARG A 354 22.77 2.13 16.68
CA ARG A 354 23.80 1.16 16.27
C ARG A 354 24.82 0.80 17.37
N ASP A 355 24.94 1.64 18.39
CA ASP A 355 25.86 1.43 19.52
C ASP A 355 25.15 0.83 20.75
N LEU A 356 23.84 0.55 20.64
CA LEU A 356 23.04 0.00 21.73
C LEU A 356 23.46 -1.44 22.07
N ASP A 357 23.55 -1.75 23.38
CA ASP A 357 23.74 -3.12 23.85
C ASP A 357 22.53 -3.99 23.51
N ILE A 358 22.70 -4.87 22.52
CA ILE A 358 21.65 -5.78 22.03
C ILE A 358 21.16 -6.73 23.13
N GLY A 359 22.04 -7.19 24.02
CA GLY A 359 21.64 -8.04 25.13
C GLY A 359 20.73 -7.32 26.12
N MET A 360 20.90 -6.00 26.29
CA MET A 360 19.99 -5.17 27.07
C MET A 360 18.62 -5.03 26.37
N LEU A 361 18.60 -4.80 25.05
CA LEU A 361 17.38 -4.75 24.27
C LEU A 361 16.61 -6.08 24.35
N GLN A 362 17.26 -7.20 24.03
CA GLN A 362 16.67 -8.55 24.06
C GLN A 362 16.05 -8.90 25.42
N LYS A 363 16.71 -8.55 26.53
CA LYS A 363 16.13 -8.71 27.88
C LYS A 363 14.82 -7.96 28.06
N ARG A 364 14.71 -6.74 27.53
CA ARG A 364 13.46 -5.98 27.54
C ARG A 364 12.41 -6.63 26.64
N LEU A 365 12.78 -7.10 25.46
CA LEU A 365 11.86 -7.76 24.52
C LEU A 365 11.30 -9.07 25.08
N VAL A 366 12.11 -9.86 25.79
CA VAL A 366 11.64 -11.05 26.53
C VAL A 366 10.66 -10.67 27.63
N ALA A 367 10.98 -9.64 28.44
CA ALA A 367 10.08 -9.18 29.50
C ALA A 367 8.73 -8.66 28.98
N ARG A 368 8.69 -8.26 27.70
CA ARG A 368 7.51 -7.77 27.00
C ARG A 368 6.82 -8.85 26.14
N HIS A 369 7.31 -10.10 26.16
CA HIS A 369 6.80 -11.20 25.35
C HIS A 369 6.83 -10.92 23.83
N VAL A 370 7.78 -10.11 23.37
CA VAL A 370 8.04 -9.89 21.93
C VAL A 370 8.83 -11.06 21.37
N ILE A 371 9.78 -11.59 22.14
CA ILE A 371 10.52 -12.83 21.86
C ILE A 371 10.49 -13.69 23.13
N GLU A 372 10.68 -14.99 22.98
CA GLU A 372 10.79 -15.92 24.11
C GLU A 372 12.25 -16.16 24.51
N VAL A 373 12.49 -16.69 25.71
CA VAL A 373 13.85 -17.04 26.16
C VAL A 373 14.46 -18.11 25.26
N GLU A 374 13.64 -19.05 24.79
CA GLU A 374 14.03 -20.11 23.87
C GLU A 374 14.50 -19.55 22.52
N ASP A 375 13.98 -18.40 22.09
CA ASP A 375 14.41 -17.78 20.83
C ASP A 375 15.89 -17.38 20.89
N LEU A 376 16.36 -16.91 22.05
CA LEU A 376 17.77 -16.55 22.31
C LEU A 376 18.71 -17.75 22.41
N GLN A 377 18.17 -18.96 22.58
CA GLN A 377 18.95 -20.20 22.78
C GLN A 377 18.95 -21.11 21.55
N ARG A 378 18.29 -20.70 20.47
CA ARG A 378 18.18 -21.48 19.23
C ARG A 378 19.55 -21.66 18.58
N THR A 379 19.88 -22.91 18.24
CA THR A 379 21.11 -23.28 17.51
C THR A 379 20.82 -23.92 16.14
N ALA A 380 19.55 -24.11 15.80
CA ALA A 380 19.10 -24.71 14.54
C ALA A 380 17.71 -24.16 14.18
N GLY A 381 17.39 -24.12 12.90
CA GLY A 381 16.09 -23.75 12.39
C GLY A 381 15.09 -24.89 12.41
N ARG A 382 13.81 -24.54 12.23
CA ARG A 382 12.68 -25.48 12.34
C ARG A 382 12.06 -25.86 11.01
N ASN A 383 12.28 -25.06 9.97
CA ASN A 383 11.53 -25.19 8.71
C ASN A 383 11.88 -26.48 7.96
N LEU A 384 13.14 -26.92 8.04
CA LEU A 384 13.64 -28.13 7.36
C LEU A 384 13.62 -29.41 8.21
N ALA A 385 13.16 -29.36 9.46
CA ALA A 385 13.04 -30.56 10.30
C ALA A 385 11.99 -31.54 9.74
N PHE A 386 12.36 -32.79 9.49
CA PHE A 386 11.45 -33.83 8.96
C PHE A 386 10.55 -34.40 10.05
N ARG A 387 9.27 -34.60 9.72
CA ARG A 387 8.29 -35.12 10.68
C ARG A 387 8.09 -36.63 10.58
N HIS A 388 8.37 -37.22 9.41
CA HIS A 388 8.13 -38.64 9.15
C HIS A 388 9.32 -39.28 8.43
N GLY A 389 9.40 -40.61 8.45
CA GLY A 389 10.44 -41.39 7.75
C GLY A 389 11.77 -41.45 8.51
N ALA A 390 12.83 -41.85 7.81
CA ALA A 390 14.16 -42.11 8.39
C ALA A 390 14.83 -40.86 8.97
N LEU A 391 14.46 -39.67 8.50
CA LEU A 391 14.97 -38.38 8.98
C LEU A 391 14.10 -37.75 10.07
N ALA A 392 13.02 -38.43 10.51
CA ALA A 392 12.13 -37.90 11.52
C ALA A 392 12.85 -37.69 12.86
N GLY A 393 12.68 -36.49 13.43
CA GLY A 393 13.24 -36.15 14.75
C GLY A 393 14.71 -35.76 14.75
N LEU A 394 15.39 -35.78 13.60
CA LEU A 394 16.71 -35.17 13.44
C LEU A 394 16.59 -33.65 13.34
N ARG A 395 17.53 -32.92 13.94
CA ARG A 395 17.54 -31.45 13.91
C ARG A 395 18.24 -30.96 12.65
N GLU A 396 17.97 -29.72 12.24
CA GLU A 396 18.64 -29.12 11.08
C GLU A 396 20.16 -28.99 11.28
N SER A 397 20.64 -28.84 12.53
CA SER A 397 22.08 -28.92 12.85
C SER A 397 22.71 -30.25 12.46
N ASP A 398 21.90 -31.31 12.34
CA ASP A 398 22.30 -32.64 11.90
C ASP A 398 22.12 -32.82 10.37
N ALA A 399 21.59 -31.81 9.67
CA ALA A 399 21.23 -31.87 8.25
C ALA A 399 22.37 -31.70 7.26
N ALA A 400 23.47 -31.07 7.70
CA ALA A 400 24.73 -31.07 6.96
C ALA A 400 25.34 -32.48 6.81
N SER A 401 24.74 -33.51 7.44
CA SER A 401 25.12 -34.92 7.38
C SER A 401 24.21 -35.78 6.48
N TYR A 402 23.17 -35.22 5.83
CA TYR A 402 22.28 -35.99 4.96
C TYR A 402 22.91 -36.20 3.58
N GLY A 403 22.94 -37.44 3.12
CA GLY A 403 23.39 -37.78 1.78
C GLY A 403 22.25 -37.78 0.76
N ALA A 404 22.60 -37.86 -0.51
CA ALA A 404 21.67 -38.04 -1.61
C ALA A 404 20.74 -39.25 -1.39
N SER A 405 21.30 -40.34 -0.84
CA SER A 405 20.56 -41.59 -0.57
C SER A 405 19.44 -41.41 0.46
N ASP A 406 19.60 -40.50 1.41
CA ASP A 406 18.59 -40.23 2.44
C ASP A 406 17.48 -39.33 1.92
N LEU A 407 17.83 -38.36 1.06
CA LEU A 407 16.94 -37.29 0.63
C LEU A 407 16.09 -37.66 -0.60
N VAL A 408 16.64 -38.41 -1.57
CA VAL A 408 15.92 -38.79 -2.81
C VAL A 408 14.57 -39.49 -2.54
N PRO A 409 14.45 -40.43 -1.57
CA PRO A 409 13.15 -41.04 -1.24
C PRO A 409 12.07 -40.03 -0.83
N TYR A 410 12.44 -38.89 -0.24
CA TYR A 410 11.48 -37.89 0.20
C TYR A 410 10.82 -37.11 -0.95
N LEU A 411 11.33 -37.21 -2.18
CA LEU A 411 10.66 -36.67 -3.37
C LEU A 411 9.28 -37.30 -3.62
N GLU A 412 9.03 -38.48 -3.05
CA GLU A 412 7.76 -39.22 -3.13
C GLU A 412 6.78 -38.85 -2.00
N THR A 413 7.13 -37.87 -1.15
CA THR A 413 6.37 -37.52 0.06
C THR A 413 5.86 -36.07 0.02
N GLU A 414 5.04 -35.70 0.99
CA GLU A 414 4.62 -34.32 1.24
C GLU A 414 5.77 -33.40 1.68
N GLU A 415 6.91 -33.97 2.11
CA GLU A 415 8.12 -33.24 2.51
C GLU A 415 9.09 -33.03 1.34
N ARG A 416 8.68 -33.34 0.10
CA ARG A 416 9.50 -33.25 -1.12
C ARG A 416 10.17 -31.88 -1.33
N TRP A 417 9.50 -30.79 -0.97
CA TRP A 417 10.07 -29.45 -1.11
C TRP A 417 11.33 -29.24 -0.24
N LYS A 418 11.39 -29.88 0.95
CA LYS A 418 12.58 -29.88 1.82
C LYS A 418 13.71 -30.66 1.16
N ALA A 419 13.39 -31.82 0.61
CA ALA A 419 14.33 -32.66 -0.11
C ALA A 419 14.90 -31.94 -1.35
N ILE A 420 14.05 -31.27 -2.13
CA ILE A 420 14.47 -30.44 -3.28
C ILE A 420 15.47 -29.37 -2.82
N TRP A 421 15.13 -28.62 -1.76
CA TRP A 421 15.97 -27.56 -1.22
C TRP A 421 17.34 -28.08 -0.73
N LEU A 422 17.35 -29.20 0.01
CA LEU A 422 18.57 -29.79 0.56
C LEU A 422 19.43 -30.47 -0.52
N LEU A 423 18.82 -31.25 -1.43
CA LEU A 423 19.54 -31.90 -2.54
C LEU A 423 20.25 -30.87 -3.44
N SER A 424 19.62 -29.72 -3.68
CA SER A 424 20.21 -28.66 -4.51
C SER A 424 21.47 -28.01 -3.91
N ARG A 425 21.76 -28.27 -2.63
CA ARG A 425 22.93 -27.73 -1.90
C ARG A 425 24.05 -28.74 -1.70
N LEU A 426 23.84 -30.00 -2.10
CA LEU A 426 24.88 -31.02 -1.99
C LEU A 426 26.09 -30.62 -2.83
N GLY A 427 27.28 -30.88 -2.30
CA GLY A 427 28.57 -30.66 -2.95
C GLY A 427 29.40 -31.94 -2.99
N GLY A 428 30.47 -31.96 -3.80
CA GLY A 428 31.39 -33.09 -3.90
C GLY A 428 30.71 -34.39 -4.34
N ASP A 429 31.16 -35.52 -3.79
CA ASP A 429 30.69 -36.88 -4.14
C ASP A 429 29.16 -37.04 -3.96
N GLU A 430 28.56 -36.40 -2.96
CA GLU A 430 27.12 -36.45 -2.73
C GLU A 430 26.31 -35.76 -3.84
N ARG A 431 26.87 -34.71 -4.45
CA ARG A 431 26.25 -34.08 -5.63
C ARG A 431 26.25 -35.03 -6.82
N GLU A 432 27.36 -35.71 -7.08
CA GLU A 432 27.47 -36.66 -8.19
C GLU A 432 26.51 -37.85 -8.00
N LEU A 433 26.44 -38.37 -6.77
CA LEU A 433 25.49 -39.41 -6.40
C LEU A 433 24.05 -38.95 -6.57
N ALA A 434 23.71 -37.74 -6.13
CA ALA A 434 22.38 -37.16 -6.33
C ALA A 434 22.03 -37.08 -7.83
N VAL A 435 22.93 -36.57 -8.67
CA VAL A 435 22.70 -36.48 -10.11
C VAL A 435 22.41 -37.86 -10.72
N ALA A 436 23.18 -38.89 -10.37
CA ALA A 436 22.95 -40.25 -10.85
C ALA A 436 21.59 -40.81 -10.41
N MET A 437 21.26 -40.71 -9.11
CA MET A 437 19.98 -41.20 -8.59
C MET A 437 18.77 -40.45 -9.17
N LEU A 438 18.90 -39.14 -9.40
CA LEU A 438 17.83 -38.32 -9.97
C LEU A 438 17.65 -38.60 -11.47
N ALA A 439 18.72 -38.91 -12.20
CA ALA A 439 18.63 -39.36 -13.58
C ALA A 439 17.84 -40.68 -13.70
N ASP A 440 18.08 -41.66 -12.80
CA ASP A 440 17.28 -42.88 -12.74
C ASP A 440 15.80 -42.59 -12.45
N LYS A 441 15.53 -41.63 -11.54
CA LYS A 441 14.16 -41.19 -11.23
C LYS A 441 13.48 -40.50 -12.41
N LEU A 442 14.20 -39.79 -13.28
CA LEU A 442 13.62 -39.21 -14.51
C LEU A 442 13.06 -40.26 -15.45
N GLU A 443 13.65 -41.44 -15.51
CA GLU A 443 13.20 -42.53 -16.38
C GLU A 443 12.10 -43.37 -15.72
N ALA A 444 12.31 -43.78 -14.47
CA ALA A 444 11.48 -44.79 -13.82
C ALA A 444 10.49 -44.25 -12.76
N GLY A 445 10.58 -42.98 -12.38
CA GLY A 445 9.76 -42.38 -11.32
C GLY A 445 8.29 -42.19 -11.70
N ALA A 446 7.43 -41.95 -10.70
CA ALA A 446 6.08 -41.43 -10.94
C ALA A 446 6.14 -40.03 -11.58
N ARG A 447 5.03 -39.57 -12.19
CA ARG A 447 5.03 -38.33 -12.99
C ARG A 447 5.55 -37.10 -12.24
N GLU A 448 5.03 -36.85 -11.04
CA GLU A 448 5.47 -35.73 -10.20
C GLU A 448 6.91 -35.89 -9.69
N VAL A 449 7.33 -37.13 -9.43
CA VAL A 449 8.69 -37.45 -8.94
C VAL A 449 9.72 -37.20 -10.04
N ARG A 450 9.40 -37.58 -11.30
CA ARG A 450 10.21 -37.22 -12.47
C ARG A 450 10.37 -35.71 -12.57
N PHE A 451 9.27 -34.96 -12.43
CA PHE A 451 9.32 -33.51 -12.49
C PHE A 451 10.14 -32.91 -11.35
N CYS A 452 9.97 -33.39 -10.11
CA CYS A 452 10.80 -32.97 -8.97
C CYS A 452 12.29 -33.30 -9.18
N ALA A 453 12.61 -34.46 -9.76
CA ALA A 453 13.98 -34.80 -10.10
C ALA A 453 14.57 -33.84 -11.16
N ALA A 454 13.77 -33.48 -12.17
CA ALA A 454 14.16 -32.47 -13.16
C ALA A 454 14.43 -31.10 -12.53
N VAL A 455 13.59 -30.69 -11.56
CA VAL A 455 13.80 -29.44 -10.79
C VAL A 455 15.15 -29.47 -10.07
N VAL A 456 15.44 -30.54 -9.32
CA VAL A 456 16.71 -30.64 -8.57
C VAL A 456 17.91 -30.67 -9.52
N LEU A 457 17.83 -31.44 -10.61
CA LEU A 457 18.90 -31.48 -11.62
C LEU A 457 19.14 -30.11 -12.26
N ALA A 458 18.08 -29.34 -12.55
CA ALA A 458 18.21 -27.98 -13.04
C ALA A 458 18.86 -27.04 -12.02
N MET A 459 18.47 -27.12 -10.73
CA MET A 459 19.11 -26.36 -9.65
C MET A 459 20.59 -26.73 -9.46
N LEU A 460 20.96 -27.99 -9.73
CA LEU A 460 22.34 -28.47 -9.71
C LEU A 460 23.11 -28.17 -11.01
N GLY A 461 22.50 -27.52 -12.01
CA GLY A 461 23.13 -27.19 -13.28
C GLY A 461 23.42 -28.41 -14.17
N SER A 462 22.63 -29.48 -14.07
CA SER A 462 22.84 -30.72 -14.81
C SER A 462 21.91 -30.85 -16.03
N ASP A 463 22.51 -30.93 -17.22
CA ASP A 463 21.79 -31.07 -18.51
C ASP A 463 21.02 -32.39 -18.65
N ALA A 464 21.21 -33.35 -17.74
CA ALA A 464 20.44 -34.60 -17.70
C ALA A 464 18.91 -34.37 -17.67
N ALA A 465 18.44 -33.22 -17.17
CA ALA A 465 17.03 -32.86 -17.18
C ALA A 465 16.49 -32.46 -18.58
N VAL A 466 17.33 -31.92 -19.47
CA VAL A 466 16.91 -31.26 -20.72
C VAL A 466 16.03 -32.16 -21.60
N PRO A 467 16.40 -33.43 -21.90
CA PRO A 467 15.56 -34.29 -22.75
C PRO A 467 14.16 -34.55 -22.17
N TYR A 468 14.06 -34.66 -20.84
CA TYR A 468 12.78 -34.82 -20.16
C TYR A 468 11.94 -33.53 -20.24
N LEU A 469 12.55 -32.37 -20.02
CA LEU A 469 11.87 -31.07 -20.11
C LEU A 469 11.30 -30.79 -21.50
N LEU A 470 12.07 -31.07 -22.57
CA LEU A 470 11.59 -30.89 -23.95
C LEU A 470 10.39 -31.79 -24.27
N ARG A 471 10.41 -33.04 -23.80
CA ARG A 471 9.26 -33.95 -23.95
C ARG A 471 8.02 -33.42 -23.21
N VAL A 472 8.18 -32.90 -21.99
CA VAL A 472 7.09 -32.30 -21.21
C VAL A 472 6.49 -31.08 -21.93
N ILE A 473 7.34 -30.25 -22.55
CA ILE A 473 6.93 -29.10 -23.37
C ILE A 473 6.16 -29.56 -24.61
N ALA A 474 6.69 -30.52 -25.36
CA ALA A 474 6.08 -31.05 -26.58
C ALA A 474 4.70 -31.68 -26.31
N GLU A 475 4.54 -32.36 -25.17
CA GLU A 475 3.27 -32.95 -24.73
C GLU A 475 2.28 -31.92 -24.18
N LYS A 476 2.71 -30.68 -23.93
CA LYS A 476 1.94 -29.63 -23.23
C LYS A 476 1.31 -30.14 -21.93
N SER A 477 2.07 -30.88 -21.12
CA SER A 477 1.57 -31.51 -19.90
C SER A 477 0.85 -30.50 -18.98
N PRO A 478 -0.46 -30.66 -18.72
CA PRO A 478 -1.24 -29.73 -17.90
C PRO A 478 -1.03 -29.94 -16.40
N ASP A 479 -0.25 -30.95 -16.02
CA ASP A 479 0.00 -31.34 -14.63
C ASP A 479 0.71 -30.23 -13.86
N LYS A 480 0.48 -30.17 -12.54
CA LYS A 480 1.02 -29.17 -11.62
C LYS A 480 1.42 -29.85 -10.32
N LEU A 481 2.39 -29.29 -9.60
CA LEU A 481 2.74 -29.76 -8.25
C LEU A 481 1.71 -29.32 -7.18
N SER A 482 0.88 -28.34 -7.51
CA SER A 482 -0.17 -27.81 -6.64
C SER A 482 -1.34 -27.29 -7.44
N ASN A 483 -2.55 -27.37 -6.89
CA ASN A 483 -3.76 -26.80 -7.49
C ASN A 483 -3.89 -25.28 -7.25
N HIS A 484 -2.91 -24.65 -6.61
CA HIS A 484 -2.90 -23.20 -6.45
C HIS A 484 -2.86 -22.51 -7.82
N HIS A 485 -3.65 -21.43 -8.00
CA HIS A 485 -3.80 -20.78 -9.31
C HIS A 485 -2.48 -20.19 -9.85
N LYS A 486 -1.56 -19.79 -8.96
CA LYS A 486 -0.21 -19.33 -9.34
C LYS A 486 0.76 -20.45 -9.72
N CYS A 487 0.46 -21.70 -9.38
CA CYS A 487 1.28 -22.83 -9.80
C CYS A 487 1.03 -23.08 -11.29
N VAL A 488 2.08 -23.06 -12.09
CA VAL A 488 2.00 -23.18 -13.54
C VAL A 488 2.11 -24.64 -13.98
N PRO A 489 1.53 -25.03 -15.13
CA PRO A 489 1.67 -26.37 -15.67
C PRO A 489 3.12 -26.76 -15.92
N PHE A 490 3.44 -28.05 -15.88
CA PHE A 490 4.79 -28.57 -16.08
C PHE A 490 5.44 -28.10 -17.39
N TRP A 491 4.67 -27.93 -18.46
CA TRP A 491 5.21 -27.42 -19.72
C TRP A 491 5.67 -25.94 -19.63
N ILE A 492 4.97 -25.09 -18.86
CA ILE A 492 5.42 -23.71 -18.58
C ILE A 492 6.60 -23.73 -17.61
N ALA A 493 6.49 -24.50 -16.53
CA ALA A 493 7.55 -24.61 -15.54
C ALA A 493 8.87 -25.13 -16.14
N SER A 494 8.80 -25.95 -17.19
CA SER A 494 9.98 -26.45 -17.91
C SER A 494 10.80 -25.33 -18.55
N PHE A 495 10.19 -24.22 -18.99
CA PHE A 495 10.94 -23.06 -19.50
C PHE A 495 11.72 -22.36 -18.39
N VAL A 496 11.20 -22.32 -17.16
CA VAL A 496 11.96 -21.82 -15.99
C VAL A 496 13.19 -22.69 -15.74
N LEU A 497 13.02 -24.02 -15.80
CA LEU A 497 14.13 -24.95 -15.58
C LEU A 497 15.18 -24.91 -16.71
N LEU A 498 14.75 -24.77 -17.97
CA LEU A 498 15.67 -24.57 -19.11
C LEU A 498 16.41 -23.22 -19.00
N ARG A 499 15.73 -22.17 -18.53
CA ARG A 499 16.35 -20.86 -18.25
C ARG A 499 17.44 -20.98 -17.18
N MET A 500 17.16 -21.68 -16.08
CA MET A 500 18.14 -21.94 -15.01
C MET A 500 19.37 -22.69 -15.53
N LEU A 501 19.17 -23.65 -16.42
CA LEU A 501 20.23 -24.39 -17.12
C LEU A 501 20.93 -23.57 -18.21
N ARG A 502 20.40 -22.39 -18.58
CA ARG A 502 20.81 -21.61 -19.75
C ARG A 502 20.83 -22.44 -21.04
N SER A 503 19.93 -23.42 -21.14
CA SER A 503 19.89 -24.35 -22.28
C SER A 503 19.09 -23.74 -23.43
N PRO A 504 19.65 -23.62 -24.65
CA PRO A 504 18.93 -23.08 -25.81
C PRO A 504 17.94 -24.09 -26.44
N ALA A 505 17.90 -25.32 -25.93
CA ALA A 505 17.21 -26.43 -26.60
C ALA A 505 15.69 -26.24 -26.74
N GLY A 506 15.07 -25.38 -25.91
CA GLY A 506 13.64 -25.07 -25.95
C GLY A 506 13.25 -23.82 -26.75
N VAL A 507 14.19 -23.19 -27.48
CA VAL A 507 13.91 -21.93 -28.20
C VAL A 507 12.82 -22.13 -29.27
N GLY A 508 12.90 -23.19 -30.06
CA GLY A 508 11.91 -23.46 -31.12
C GLY A 508 10.49 -23.65 -30.56
N GLU A 509 10.36 -24.36 -29.44
CA GLU A 509 9.09 -24.59 -28.75
C GLU A 509 8.53 -23.29 -28.16
N ALA A 510 9.38 -22.42 -27.61
CA ALA A 510 8.96 -21.10 -27.12
C ALA A 510 8.42 -20.23 -28.27
N LEU A 511 9.15 -20.14 -29.39
CA LEU A 511 8.72 -19.36 -30.55
C LEU A 511 7.41 -19.91 -31.14
N GLY A 512 7.29 -21.23 -31.29
CA GLY A 512 6.07 -21.86 -31.78
C GLY A 512 4.86 -21.59 -30.87
N ALA A 513 5.05 -21.55 -29.55
CA ALA A 513 3.98 -21.23 -28.61
C ALA A 513 3.50 -19.77 -28.73
N LEU A 514 4.40 -18.82 -28.99
CA LEU A 514 4.07 -17.40 -29.20
C LEU A 514 3.35 -17.18 -30.54
N GLN A 515 3.84 -17.78 -31.63
CA GLN A 515 3.30 -17.59 -32.98
C GLN A 515 1.85 -18.07 -33.17
N HIS A 516 1.44 -19.12 -32.46
CA HIS A 516 0.10 -19.70 -32.62
C HIS A 516 -1.00 -18.99 -31.83
N ASN A 517 -0.69 -17.89 -31.12
CA ASN A 517 -1.65 -17.12 -30.29
C ASN A 517 -2.48 -18.00 -29.32
N GLY A 518 -1.93 -19.14 -28.92
CA GLY A 518 -2.58 -20.13 -28.05
C GLY A 518 -2.04 -20.12 -26.61
N ILE A 519 -1.20 -19.13 -26.28
CA ILE A 519 -0.63 -18.93 -24.95
C ILE A 519 -1.29 -17.71 -24.30
N SER A 520 -1.60 -17.80 -23.01
CA SER A 520 -2.14 -16.65 -22.28
C SER A 520 -1.07 -15.59 -22.03
N SER A 521 -1.47 -14.33 -21.87
CA SER A 521 -0.54 -13.24 -21.54
C SER A 521 0.28 -13.51 -20.28
N ALA A 522 -0.32 -14.14 -19.26
CA ALA A 522 0.39 -14.52 -18.04
C ALA A 522 1.50 -15.55 -18.33
N TYR A 523 1.25 -16.55 -19.17
CA TYR A 523 2.25 -17.57 -19.50
C TYR A 523 3.32 -17.08 -20.47
N ALA A 524 2.98 -16.12 -21.34
CA ALA A 524 3.94 -15.49 -22.23
C ALA A 524 5.11 -14.83 -21.46
N THR A 525 4.86 -14.32 -20.25
CA THR A 525 5.93 -13.73 -19.41
C THR A 525 7.07 -14.72 -19.12
N PHE A 526 6.77 -16.00 -18.87
CA PHE A 526 7.78 -17.04 -18.63
C PHE A 526 8.60 -17.37 -19.88
N LEU A 527 7.97 -17.37 -21.06
CA LEU A 527 8.66 -17.63 -22.33
C LEU A 527 9.59 -16.48 -22.68
N LEU A 528 9.13 -15.23 -22.52
CA LEU A 528 9.98 -14.05 -22.71
C LEU A 528 11.14 -14.03 -21.72
N ASP A 529 10.90 -14.46 -20.47
CA ASP A 529 11.97 -14.57 -19.47
C ASP A 529 13.02 -15.61 -19.85
N TYR A 530 12.59 -16.80 -20.28
CA TYR A 530 13.48 -17.81 -20.83
C TYR A 530 14.29 -17.29 -22.04
N LEU A 531 13.61 -16.73 -23.04
CA LEU A 531 14.25 -16.19 -24.25
C LEU A 531 15.25 -15.08 -23.92
N SER A 532 14.95 -14.21 -22.95
CA SER A 532 15.87 -13.13 -22.56
C SER A 532 17.24 -13.60 -22.05
N VAL A 533 17.30 -14.82 -21.49
CA VAL A 533 18.56 -15.40 -20.97
C VAL A 533 19.31 -16.19 -22.04
N VAL A 534 18.61 -16.93 -22.90
CA VAL A 534 19.26 -17.87 -23.84
C VAL A 534 19.59 -17.26 -25.19
N THR A 535 18.77 -16.32 -25.68
CA THR A 535 18.92 -15.75 -27.02
C THR A 535 20.28 -15.09 -27.27
N PRO A 536 20.88 -14.33 -26.32
CA PRO A 536 22.20 -13.71 -26.54
C PRO A 536 23.33 -14.71 -26.82
N SER A 537 23.16 -15.99 -26.50
CA SER A 537 24.14 -17.06 -26.73
C SER A 537 23.94 -17.82 -28.05
N LEU A 538 22.86 -17.54 -28.77
CA LEU A 538 22.52 -18.23 -30.02
C LEU A 538 23.37 -17.71 -31.21
N PRO A 539 23.52 -18.50 -32.28
CA PRO A 539 24.00 -18.00 -33.58
C PRO A 539 23.16 -16.82 -34.11
N GLU A 540 23.77 -15.90 -34.85
CA GLU A 540 23.09 -14.71 -35.40
C GLU A 540 21.82 -15.03 -36.22
N ALA A 541 21.81 -16.15 -36.95
CA ALA A 541 20.65 -16.60 -37.72
C ALA A 541 19.45 -16.90 -36.80
N ASP A 542 19.69 -17.57 -35.67
CA ASP A 542 18.66 -17.94 -34.71
C ASP A 542 18.22 -16.72 -33.89
N GLN A 543 19.14 -15.81 -33.55
CA GLN A 543 18.80 -14.51 -32.96
C GLN A 543 17.87 -13.70 -33.88
N SER A 544 18.15 -13.71 -35.18
CA SER A 544 17.31 -13.04 -36.19
C SER A 544 15.90 -13.65 -36.27
N GLU A 545 15.78 -14.98 -36.16
CA GLU A 545 14.49 -15.68 -36.11
C GLU A 545 13.69 -15.32 -34.86
N VAL A 546 14.33 -15.30 -33.68
CA VAL A 546 13.72 -14.87 -32.42
C VAL A 546 13.22 -13.44 -32.55
N SER A 547 14.08 -12.52 -33.03
CA SER A 547 13.75 -11.11 -33.21
C SER A 547 12.54 -10.93 -34.14
N ALA A 548 12.56 -11.55 -35.33
CA ALA A 548 11.46 -11.44 -36.29
C ALA A 548 10.13 -11.99 -35.74
N THR A 549 10.20 -13.09 -34.99
CA THR A 549 9.01 -13.68 -34.34
C THR A 549 8.45 -12.76 -33.27
N LEU A 550 9.29 -12.20 -32.40
CA LEU A 550 8.86 -11.31 -31.32
C LEU A 550 8.27 -10.01 -31.86
N GLN A 551 8.88 -9.42 -32.90
CA GLN A 551 8.34 -8.25 -33.58
C GLN A 551 6.95 -8.53 -34.18
N ALA A 552 6.78 -9.65 -34.90
CA ALA A 552 5.48 -10.01 -35.45
C ALA A 552 4.43 -10.27 -34.35
N TRP A 553 4.84 -10.88 -33.24
CA TRP A 553 3.97 -11.18 -32.10
C TRP A 553 3.55 -9.92 -31.32
N SER A 554 4.46 -8.95 -31.15
CA SER A 554 4.19 -7.70 -30.42
C SER A 554 3.20 -6.77 -31.14
N GLU A 555 2.99 -6.96 -32.44
CA GLU A 555 2.03 -6.21 -33.24
C GLU A 555 0.57 -6.70 -33.11
N ASP A 556 0.29 -7.81 -32.40
CA ASP A 556 -1.11 -8.23 -32.18
C ASP A 556 -1.85 -7.19 -31.31
N PRO A 557 -2.92 -6.55 -31.81
CA PRO A 557 -3.67 -5.55 -31.06
C PRO A 557 -4.37 -6.12 -29.82
N ARG A 558 -4.54 -7.45 -29.73
CA ARG A 558 -5.17 -8.15 -28.59
C ARG A 558 -4.14 -8.58 -27.54
N LEU A 559 -2.85 -8.35 -27.76
CA LEU A 559 -1.80 -8.72 -26.82
C LEU A 559 -2.08 -8.12 -25.43
N GLY A 560 -2.00 -8.92 -24.38
CA GLY A 560 -2.21 -8.46 -23.00
C GLY A 560 -3.68 -8.41 -22.54
N SER A 561 -4.65 -8.47 -23.45
CA SER A 561 -6.09 -8.26 -23.14
C SER A 561 -6.80 -9.42 -22.44
N ASP A 562 -6.22 -10.61 -22.46
CA ASP A 562 -6.74 -11.83 -21.82
C ASP A 562 -6.27 -11.99 -20.38
N TYR A 563 -5.54 -11.00 -19.85
CA TYR A 563 -5.00 -11.07 -18.50
C TYR A 563 -6.06 -10.74 -17.45
N LEU A 564 -6.20 -11.67 -16.49
CA LEU A 564 -7.11 -11.57 -15.37
C LEU A 564 -6.34 -11.19 -14.12
N MET A 565 -6.66 -10.03 -13.56
CA MET A 565 -6.16 -9.58 -12.27
C MET A 565 -7.20 -9.87 -11.19
N HIS A 566 -6.75 -10.43 -10.07
CA HIS A 566 -7.58 -10.70 -8.88
C HIS A 566 -8.99 -11.25 -9.18
N GLY A 567 -9.09 -12.55 -9.44
CA GLY A 567 -10.36 -13.19 -9.82
C GLY A 567 -10.57 -13.11 -11.34
N GLU A 568 -11.68 -12.51 -11.77
CA GLU A 568 -12.10 -12.45 -13.19
C GLU A 568 -12.03 -11.02 -13.77
N ARG A 569 -11.33 -10.08 -13.11
CA ARG A 569 -11.26 -8.68 -13.57
C ARG A 569 -10.21 -8.52 -14.67
N LEU A 570 -10.58 -7.86 -15.76
CA LEU A 570 -9.68 -7.64 -16.89
C LEU A 570 -8.72 -6.48 -16.61
N GLU A 571 -7.44 -6.71 -16.87
CA GLU A 571 -6.41 -5.68 -16.92
C GLU A 571 -5.45 -5.98 -18.09
N SER A 572 -4.82 -4.96 -18.68
CA SER A 572 -3.93 -5.19 -19.83
C SER A 572 -2.47 -5.37 -19.42
N LEU A 573 -1.88 -6.50 -19.78
CA LEU A 573 -0.43 -6.75 -19.71
C LEU A 573 0.35 -6.27 -20.93
N GLN A 574 -0.30 -5.59 -21.88
CA GLN A 574 0.32 -5.22 -23.16
C GLN A 574 1.62 -4.44 -23.00
N TRP A 575 1.67 -3.50 -22.06
CA TRP A 575 2.86 -2.68 -21.76
C TRP A 575 4.07 -3.57 -21.39
N SER A 576 3.85 -4.58 -20.54
CA SER A 576 4.91 -5.46 -20.03
C SER A 576 5.40 -6.39 -21.14
N LEU A 577 4.48 -7.01 -21.87
CA LEU A 577 4.82 -7.96 -22.95
C LEU A 577 5.56 -7.27 -24.10
N LYS A 578 5.12 -6.06 -24.50
CA LYS A 578 5.81 -5.27 -25.52
C LYS A 578 7.21 -4.85 -25.10
N LEU A 579 7.37 -4.32 -23.88
CA LEU A 579 8.69 -3.93 -23.36
C LEU A 579 9.65 -5.11 -23.28
N ARG A 580 9.19 -6.27 -22.79
CA ARG A 580 10.01 -7.48 -22.73
C ARG A 580 10.40 -7.97 -24.12
N ALA A 581 9.47 -8.00 -25.07
CA ALA A 581 9.77 -8.38 -26.45
C ALA A 581 10.82 -7.46 -27.09
N GLU A 582 10.63 -6.14 -26.94
CA GLU A 582 11.55 -5.13 -27.49
C GLU A 582 12.95 -5.23 -26.86
N ALA A 583 13.04 -5.49 -25.55
CA ALA A 583 14.33 -5.64 -24.88
C ALA A 583 15.12 -6.85 -25.43
N ILE A 584 14.43 -7.95 -25.74
CA ILE A 584 15.04 -9.13 -26.36
C ILE A 584 15.47 -8.83 -27.79
N VAL A 585 14.61 -8.17 -28.59
CA VAL A 585 14.92 -7.73 -29.96
C VAL A 585 16.16 -6.84 -30.00
N THR A 586 16.23 -5.85 -29.11
CA THR A 586 17.36 -4.92 -28.99
C THR A 586 18.65 -5.67 -28.63
N ALA A 587 18.57 -6.63 -27.69
CA ALA A 587 19.71 -7.46 -27.31
C ALA A 587 20.24 -8.34 -28.46
N CYS A 588 19.42 -8.62 -29.49
CA CYS A 588 19.81 -9.37 -30.70
C CYS A 588 20.45 -8.49 -31.79
N GLY A 589 20.72 -7.21 -31.51
CA GLY A 589 21.25 -6.28 -32.51
C GLY A 589 20.23 -5.78 -33.53
N GLY A 590 18.93 -6.02 -33.31
CA GLY A 590 17.88 -5.29 -34.01
C GLY A 590 18.02 -3.80 -33.72
N GLU A 591 17.75 -2.94 -34.71
CA GLU A 591 17.63 -1.52 -34.40
C GLU A 591 16.52 -1.38 -33.37
N PRO A 592 16.80 -0.81 -32.18
CA PRO A 592 15.74 -0.56 -31.23
C PRO A 592 14.70 0.28 -31.96
N GLY A 593 13.45 -0.16 -31.96
CA GLY A 593 12.37 0.81 -32.02
C GLY A 593 12.73 1.83 -30.94
N SER A 594 12.77 3.12 -31.27
CA SER A 594 13.06 4.13 -30.25
C SER A 594 12.13 3.77 -29.07
N GLY A 595 12.65 3.43 -27.88
CA GLY A 595 11.77 2.91 -26.79
C GLY A 595 10.60 3.86 -26.50
N THR A 596 10.79 5.12 -26.90
CA THR A 596 9.85 6.23 -27.02
C THR A 596 8.59 5.99 -27.91
N ASP A 597 8.66 5.17 -28.97
CA ASP A 597 7.53 4.86 -29.87
C ASP A 597 6.73 3.61 -29.44
N VAL A 598 7.33 2.66 -28.71
CA VAL A 598 6.73 1.33 -28.41
C VAL A 598 5.51 1.41 -27.48
N ILE A 599 5.48 2.42 -26.60
CA ILE A 599 4.36 2.67 -25.66
C ILE A 599 3.82 4.11 -25.76
N GLY A 600 4.39 4.96 -26.62
CA GLY A 600 3.98 6.36 -26.78
C GLY A 600 4.32 7.25 -25.57
N GLU A 601 5.60 7.32 -25.19
CA GLU A 601 6.05 7.89 -23.91
C GLU A 601 5.70 9.37 -23.67
N ALA A 602 5.50 10.20 -24.70
CA ALA A 602 5.25 11.63 -24.52
C ALA A 602 4.06 11.92 -23.59
N HIS A 603 3.15 10.95 -23.40
CA HIS A 603 1.97 11.05 -22.55
C HIS A 603 1.70 9.83 -21.67
N GLU A 604 2.65 8.90 -21.45
CA GLU A 604 2.40 7.70 -20.62
C GLU A 604 2.22 8.09 -19.14
N PRO A 605 1.00 8.01 -18.55
CA PRO A 605 0.76 8.48 -17.19
C PRO A 605 1.30 7.54 -16.10
N ARG A 606 1.55 6.26 -16.42
CA ARG A 606 1.97 5.24 -15.44
C ARG A 606 3.48 5.32 -15.19
N ALA A 607 3.87 5.84 -14.03
CA ALA A 607 5.29 5.98 -13.67
C ALA A 607 6.03 4.65 -13.64
N TYR A 608 5.38 3.59 -13.13
CA TYR A 608 5.97 2.25 -13.13
C TYR A 608 6.28 1.73 -14.56
N VAL A 609 5.49 2.12 -15.58
CA VAL A 609 5.75 1.75 -16.99
C VAL A 609 6.94 2.54 -17.54
N ARG A 610 7.01 3.85 -17.28
CA ARG A 610 8.16 4.69 -17.65
C ARG A 610 9.45 4.19 -17.01
N GLY A 611 9.39 3.79 -15.74
CA GLY A 611 10.50 3.19 -15.01
C GLY A 611 10.96 1.86 -15.62
N ALA A 612 10.02 0.97 -15.96
CA ALA A 612 10.29 -0.28 -16.64
C ALA A 612 10.94 -0.08 -18.02
N ALA A 613 10.40 0.84 -18.82
CA ALA A 613 10.96 1.19 -20.12
C ALA A 613 12.40 1.70 -20.00
N SER A 614 12.66 2.61 -19.05
CA SER A 614 13.99 3.17 -18.81
C SER A 614 15.03 2.12 -18.38
N ARG A 615 14.61 1.08 -17.65
CA ARG A 615 15.47 -0.03 -17.20
C ARG A 615 15.73 -1.05 -18.31
N LEU A 616 14.69 -1.44 -19.05
CA LEU A 616 14.76 -2.50 -20.05
C LEU A 616 15.35 -2.02 -21.40
N LEU A 617 15.17 -0.74 -21.74
CA LEU A 617 15.57 -0.15 -23.02
C LEU A 617 16.46 1.09 -22.79
N PRO A 618 17.66 0.95 -22.20
CA PRO A 618 18.51 2.08 -21.92
C PRO A 618 18.95 2.79 -23.22
N LYS A 619 18.88 4.14 -23.23
CA LYS A 619 19.35 4.95 -24.36
C LYS A 619 20.85 4.75 -24.56
N ALA A 620 21.27 4.54 -25.81
CA ALA A 620 22.69 4.40 -26.17
C ALA A 620 23.51 5.62 -25.68
N GLY A 621 24.51 5.38 -24.83
CA GLY A 621 25.45 6.41 -24.36
C GLY A 621 25.48 6.70 -22.85
N LYS A 622 24.70 6.01 -22.01
CA LYS A 622 24.92 6.02 -20.54
C LYS A 622 26.01 4.99 -20.15
N PRO A 623 27.05 5.36 -19.39
CA PRO A 623 28.10 4.43 -18.98
C PRO A 623 27.58 3.38 -17.97
N GLU A 624 28.05 2.13 -18.10
CA GLU A 624 27.70 0.96 -17.27
C GLU A 624 28.04 1.09 -15.77
N ASN A 625 28.71 2.18 -15.34
CA ASN A 625 29.21 2.38 -13.98
C ASN A 625 28.33 3.26 -13.08
N GLU A 626 27.18 3.75 -13.57
CA GLU A 626 26.14 4.25 -12.67
C GLU A 626 25.33 3.03 -12.22
N GLY A 627 25.67 2.48 -11.06
CA GLY A 627 24.88 1.43 -10.43
C GLY A 627 23.41 1.85 -10.33
N ASP A 628 22.53 0.87 -10.14
CA ASP A 628 21.06 0.97 -10.08
C ASP A 628 20.53 2.05 -9.10
N GLU A 629 20.76 3.32 -9.45
CA GLU A 629 20.25 4.49 -8.76
C GLU A 629 18.83 4.65 -9.28
N GLY A 630 17.86 4.22 -8.45
CA GLY A 630 16.45 4.58 -8.62
C GLY A 630 16.26 6.09 -8.84
N PRO A 631 15.01 6.54 -9.14
CA PRO A 631 14.73 7.89 -9.65
C PRO A 631 15.57 8.97 -8.95
N GLU A 632 16.32 9.70 -9.78
CA GLU A 632 17.48 10.55 -9.51
C GLU A 632 17.71 10.96 -8.04
N ARG A 633 18.95 10.76 -7.57
CA ARG A 633 19.47 11.37 -6.35
C ARG A 633 19.53 12.89 -6.51
N GLY A 634 18.55 13.58 -5.95
CA GLY A 634 18.61 15.02 -5.72
C GLY A 634 17.49 15.47 -4.80
N GLY A 635 17.83 15.99 -3.62
CA GLY A 635 16.90 16.74 -2.76
C GLY A 635 16.48 18.09 -3.35
N GLY A 636 16.30 18.15 -4.67
CA GLY A 636 15.70 19.27 -5.39
C GLY A 636 14.25 18.92 -5.71
N ASP A 637 13.34 19.86 -5.46
CA ASP A 637 11.94 19.71 -5.83
C ASP A 637 11.84 19.48 -7.34
N ALA A 638 11.18 18.39 -7.77
CA ALA A 638 10.96 18.10 -9.19
C ALA A 638 9.78 18.91 -9.74
N SER A 639 9.79 19.24 -11.04
CA SER A 639 8.61 19.84 -11.68
C SER A 639 7.47 18.83 -11.73
N LEU A 640 6.32 19.21 -11.17
CA LEU A 640 5.06 18.46 -11.27
C LEU A 640 4.23 18.89 -12.48
N GLY A 641 4.69 19.88 -13.24
CA GLY A 641 4.04 20.34 -14.46
C GLY A 641 3.66 21.82 -14.45
N ARG A 642 3.19 22.29 -15.61
CA ARG A 642 2.76 23.66 -15.84
C ARG A 642 1.32 23.68 -16.32
N PHE A 643 0.52 24.55 -15.72
CA PHE A 643 -0.92 24.62 -15.93
C PHE A 643 -1.36 26.08 -16.14
N ASP A 644 -2.50 26.27 -16.80
CA ASP A 644 -3.14 27.58 -16.91
C ASP A 644 -3.75 27.99 -15.56
N ALA A 645 -4.28 27.02 -14.81
CA ALA A 645 -4.86 27.23 -13.50
C ALA A 645 -4.55 26.09 -12.52
N ALA A 646 -4.24 26.45 -11.27
CA ALA A 646 -4.22 25.55 -10.13
C ALA A 646 -5.42 25.86 -9.21
N VAL A 647 -6.20 24.83 -8.88
CA VAL A 647 -7.30 24.89 -7.92
C VAL A 647 -6.86 24.14 -6.67
N ILE A 648 -6.74 24.82 -5.54
CA ILE A 648 -6.32 24.25 -4.26
C ILE A 648 -7.58 23.92 -3.46
N GLY A 649 -7.74 22.65 -3.08
CA GLY A 649 -8.90 22.14 -2.34
C GLY A 649 -9.92 21.45 -3.24
N GLY A 650 -10.20 20.18 -2.95
CA GLY A 650 -11.15 19.32 -3.64
C GLY A 650 -12.58 19.44 -3.12
N THR A 651 -12.99 20.62 -2.64
CA THR A 651 -14.36 20.90 -2.20
C THR A 651 -15.34 20.91 -3.38
N VAL A 652 -16.64 21.04 -3.14
CA VAL A 652 -17.70 21.24 -4.13
C VAL A 652 -17.36 22.42 -5.02
N ALA A 653 -16.93 23.54 -4.43
CA ALA A 653 -16.49 24.71 -5.18
C ALA A 653 -15.24 24.40 -6.02
N GLY A 654 -14.25 23.71 -5.43
CA GLY A 654 -13.01 23.33 -6.10
C GLY A 654 -13.23 22.41 -7.30
N VAL A 655 -13.97 21.32 -7.12
CA VAL A 655 -14.32 20.35 -8.16
C VAL A 655 -15.07 21.01 -9.31
N VAL A 656 -16.10 21.82 -9.00
CA VAL A 656 -16.87 22.54 -10.02
C VAL A 656 -16.00 23.56 -10.74
N CYS A 657 -15.17 24.32 -10.02
CA CYS A 657 -14.27 25.30 -10.61
C CYS A 657 -13.28 24.64 -11.57
N ALA A 658 -12.62 23.56 -11.14
CA ALA A 658 -11.64 22.85 -11.95
C ALA A 658 -12.27 22.26 -13.22
N ALA A 659 -13.43 21.59 -13.09
CA ALA A 659 -14.13 21.02 -14.23
C ALA A 659 -14.59 22.08 -15.24
N GLU A 660 -15.11 23.22 -14.75
CA GLU A 660 -15.61 24.29 -15.62
C GLU A 660 -14.47 25.04 -16.32
N LEU A 661 -13.35 25.28 -15.65
CA LEU A 661 -12.14 25.83 -16.28
C LEU A 661 -11.62 24.86 -17.36
N SER A 662 -11.52 23.56 -17.05
CA SER A 662 -11.01 22.57 -18.00
C SER A 662 -11.89 22.44 -19.25
N ARG A 663 -13.22 22.43 -19.10
CA ARG A 663 -14.17 22.43 -20.25
C ARG A 663 -14.05 23.63 -21.18
N ARG A 664 -13.49 24.75 -20.70
CA ARG A 664 -13.24 25.95 -21.50
C ARG A 664 -11.90 25.92 -22.22
N GLY A 665 -11.17 24.80 -22.12
CA GLY A 665 -9.89 24.57 -22.81
C GLY A 665 -8.66 24.99 -22.02
N TYR A 666 -8.79 25.32 -20.73
CA TYR A 666 -7.64 25.57 -19.86
C TYR A 666 -7.03 24.25 -19.39
N SER A 667 -5.71 24.17 -19.33
CA SER A 667 -5.02 23.11 -18.59
C SER A 667 -5.14 23.36 -17.09
N VAL A 668 -5.79 22.45 -16.37
CA VAL A 668 -6.10 22.62 -14.95
C VAL A 668 -5.52 21.49 -14.11
N VAL A 669 -5.01 21.84 -12.94
CA VAL A 669 -4.69 20.93 -11.85
C VAL A 669 -5.51 21.28 -10.62
N LEU A 670 -6.17 20.28 -10.04
CA LEU A 670 -6.78 20.34 -8.71
C LEU A 670 -5.82 19.67 -7.72
N VAL A 671 -5.39 20.40 -6.69
CA VAL A 671 -4.51 19.89 -5.62
C VAL A 671 -5.37 19.60 -4.40
N GLU A 672 -5.49 18.33 -4.03
CA GLU A 672 -6.30 17.85 -2.90
C GLU A 672 -5.41 17.23 -1.83
N ARG A 673 -5.59 17.69 -0.58
CA ARG A 673 -4.77 17.28 0.57
C ARG A 673 -5.03 15.84 1.02
N SER A 674 -6.17 15.28 0.67
CA SER A 674 -6.59 13.93 1.01
C SER A 674 -6.64 13.03 -0.21
N ALA A 675 -7.08 11.79 -0.02
CA ALA A 675 -7.39 10.92 -1.13
C ALA A 675 -8.76 11.22 -1.75
N SER A 676 -9.67 11.96 -1.09
CA SER A 676 -11.08 12.09 -1.50
C SER A 676 -11.43 13.51 -1.96
N LEU A 677 -12.33 13.58 -2.93
CA LEU A 677 -13.00 14.79 -3.39
C LEU A 677 -14.32 14.99 -2.66
N LEU A 678 -14.82 16.22 -2.73
CA LEU A 678 -16.03 16.66 -2.03
C LEU A 678 -15.94 16.27 -0.56
N THR A 679 -14.78 16.48 0.08
CA THR A 679 -14.45 15.94 1.42
C THR A 679 -15.54 16.26 2.46
N GLU A 680 -16.12 17.44 2.37
CA GLU A 680 -17.23 17.93 3.18
C GLU A 680 -18.56 17.16 2.97
N LEU A 681 -18.73 16.53 1.82
CA LEU A 681 -19.84 15.61 1.54
C LEU A 681 -19.45 14.15 1.83
N THR A 682 -18.29 13.73 1.37
CA THR A 682 -17.88 12.33 1.30
C THR A 682 -17.27 11.83 2.61
N ARG A 683 -16.38 12.61 3.24
CA ARG A 683 -15.72 12.23 4.49
C ARG A 683 -16.51 12.65 5.72
N SER A 684 -17.18 13.81 5.72
CA SER A 684 -18.08 14.22 6.84
C SER A 684 -19.54 13.75 6.70
N ARG A 685 -19.90 13.10 5.60
CA ARG A 685 -21.25 12.54 5.35
C ARG A 685 -22.38 13.56 5.53
N GLN A 686 -22.22 14.75 4.97
CA GLN A 686 -23.32 15.70 4.86
C GLN A 686 -24.22 15.25 3.72
N THR A 687 -25.49 14.93 4.01
CA THR A 687 -26.34 14.19 3.05
C THR A 687 -27.62 14.87 2.60
N CYS A 688 -28.08 15.96 3.24
CA CYS A 688 -29.39 16.52 2.92
C CYS A 688 -29.33 17.61 1.81
N PHE A 689 -29.79 17.27 0.60
CA PHE A 689 -29.89 18.15 -0.57
C PHE A 689 -31.19 17.94 -1.34
N MET A 690 -32.12 18.90 -1.29
CA MET A 690 -33.25 18.93 -2.23
C MET A 690 -32.85 19.69 -3.49
N PRO A 691 -32.84 19.07 -4.68
CA PRO A 691 -32.82 19.85 -5.92
C PRO A 691 -34.10 20.69 -5.96
N SER A 692 -33.96 22.01 -6.02
CA SER A 692 -35.10 22.90 -6.20
C SER A 692 -35.69 22.64 -7.59
N SER A 693 -36.67 21.74 -7.67
CA SER A 693 -37.34 21.20 -8.87
C SER A 693 -36.51 20.29 -9.78
N ALA A 694 -37.09 19.16 -10.18
CA ALA A 694 -36.60 18.35 -11.30
C ALA A 694 -36.61 19.23 -12.57
N PRO A 695 -35.63 19.06 -13.47
CA PRO A 695 -35.52 19.88 -14.67
C PRO A 695 -36.84 19.83 -15.47
N GLN A 696 -37.47 20.99 -15.68
CA GLN A 696 -38.57 21.10 -16.63
C GLN A 696 -38.02 20.88 -18.04
N ALA A 697 -38.67 20.01 -18.81
CA ALA A 697 -38.27 19.72 -20.18
C ALA A 697 -38.12 21.02 -20.99
N GLY A 698 -36.89 21.39 -21.34
CA GLY A 698 -36.57 22.58 -22.13
C GLY A 698 -35.86 23.74 -21.41
N GLN A 699 -35.56 23.65 -20.10
CA GLN A 699 -34.64 24.58 -19.43
C GLN A 699 -33.31 23.91 -19.09
N PRO A 700 -32.15 24.49 -19.48
CA PRO A 700 -30.86 23.97 -19.07
C PRO A 700 -30.63 24.33 -17.59
N ASP A 701 -30.68 23.35 -16.70
CA ASP A 701 -30.08 23.52 -15.37
C ASP A 701 -28.58 23.18 -15.52
N GLU A 702 -27.76 24.23 -15.63
CA GLU A 702 -26.37 24.22 -16.14
C GLU A 702 -25.32 23.77 -15.11
N ASN A 703 -25.67 22.99 -14.08
CA ASN A 703 -24.68 22.56 -13.07
C ASN A 703 -24.09 21.16 -13.38
N PRO A 704 -22.81 21.07 -13.77
CA PRO A 704 -22.22 19.80 -14.18
C PRO A 704 -22.04 18.79 -13.05
N LEU A 705 -21.84 19.24 -11.81
CA LEU A 705 -21.72 18.33 -10.65
C LEU A 705 -23.08 17.72 -10.32
N MET A 706 -24.16 18.51 -10.32
CA MET A 706 -25.51 17.98 -10.08
C MET A 706 -25.92 16.94 -11.13
N ARG A 707 -25.58 17.17 -12.40
CA ARG A 707 -25.79 16.18 -13.45
C ARG A 707 -25.04 14.88 -13.16
N SER A 708 -23.74 14.98 -12.87
CA SER A 708 -22.90 13.80 -12.59
C SER A 708 -23.41 13.01 -11.37
N LEU A 709 -23.83 13.71 -10.30
CA LEU A 709 -24.42 13.09 -9.11
C LEU A 709 -25.72 12.33 -9.42
N LEU A 710 -26.59 12.89 -10.26
CA LEU A 710 -27.83 12.22 -10.70
C LEU A 710 -27.53 11.00 -11.59
N GLU A 711 -26.55 11.12 -12.49
CA GLU A 711 -26.14 10.03 -13.40
C GLU A 711 -25.45 8.87 -12.68
N GLU A 712 -24.69 9.13 -11.61
CA GLU A 712 -24.14 8.09 -10.73
C GLU A 712 -25.18 7.53 -9.74
N GLY A 713 -26.39 8.10 -9.68
CA GLY A 713 -27.42 7.70 -8.72
C GLY A 713 -27.07 8.07 -7.26
N ALA A 714 -26.18 9.05 -7.07
CA ALA A 714 -25.71 9.49 -5.76
C ALA A 714 -26.80 10.26 -4.97
N ILE A 715 -27.87 10.74 -5.61
CA ILE A 715 -28.93 11.52 -4.97
C ILE A 715 -30.29 10.84 -5.12
N ALA A 716 -31.02 10.69 -4.01
CA ALA A 716 -32.41 10.24 -4.01
C ALA A 716 -33.18 10.82 -2.82
N GLY A 717 -34.38 11.37 -3.08
CA GLY A 717 -35.30 11.79 -2.02
C GLY A 717 -34.77 12.88 -1.08
N GLY A 718 -33.80 13.68 -1.53
CA GLY A 718 -33.16 14.68 -0.67
C GLY A 718 -31.89 14.18 0.02
N GLU A 719 -31.51 12.90 -0.14
CA GLU A 719 -30.32 12.30 0.48
C GLU A 719 -29.19 12.07 -0.53
N LEU A 720 -27.95 12.11 -0.04
CA LEU A 720 -26.73 11.83 -0.79
C LEU A 720 -26.07 10.53 -0.32
N GLU A 721 -25.60 9.72 -1.27
CA GLU A 721 -24.74 8.57 -1.03
C GLU A 721 -23.26 9.00 -1.14
N PRO A 722 -22.48 9.00 -0.04
CA PRO A 722 -21.13 9.56 -0.01
C PRO A 722 -20.14 8.90 -0.97
N VAL A 723 -20.23 7.59 -1.18
CA VAL A 723 -19.30 6.86 -2.04
C VAL A 723 -19.61 7.14 -3.51
N LEU A 724 -20.88 7.10 -3.91
CA LEU A 724 -21.30 7.46 -5.27
C LEU A 724 -21.02 8.94 -5.58
N ALA A 725 -21.12 9.83 -4.58
CA ALA A 725 -20.75 11.23 -4.74
C ALA A 725 -19.26 11.41 -5.07
N GLN A 726 -18.38 10.64 -4.42
CA GLN A 726 -16.96 10.58 -4.78
C GLN A 726 -16.78 10.11 -6.23
N LEU A 727 -17.45 9.02 -6.63
CA LEU A 727 -17.36 8.47 -7.98
C LEU A 727 -17.86 9.44 -9.07
N ALA A 728 -18.86 10.25 -8.75
CA ALA A 728 -19.37 11.33 -9.59
C ALA A 728 -18.34 12.45 -9.76
N ALA A 729 -17.69 12.86 -8.68
CA ALA A 729 -16.63 13.88 -8.73
C ALA A 729 -15.45 13.42 -9.60
N ASP A 730 -15.01 12.17 -9.42
CA ASP A 730 -13.94 11.59 -10.24
C ASP A 730 -14.33 11.58 -11.74
N ARG A 731 -15.53 11.09 -12.06
CA ARG A 731 -16.06 11.06 -13.45
C ARG A 731 -16.12 12.48 -14.04
N LEU A 732 -16.64 13.43 -13.28
CA LEU A 732 -16.76 14.83 -13.71
C LEU A 732 -15.41 15.44 -14.10
N LEU A 733 -14.39 15.25 -13.27
CA LEU A 733 -13.06 15.81 -13.52
C LEU A 733 -12.39 15.10 -14.70
N GLU A 734 -12.50 13.78 -14.78
CA GLU A 734 -11.99 12.98 -15.90
C GLU A 734 -12.60 13.41 -17.23
N GLU A 735 -13.93 13.48 -17.33
CA GLU A 735 -14.65 13.93 -18.54
C GLU A 735 -14.33 15.37 -18.93
N SER A 736 -13.95 16.21 -17.96
CA SER A 736 -13.55 17.59 -18.22
C SER A 736 -12.10 17.74 -18.68
N GLY A 737 -11.25 16.73 -18.48
CA GLY A 737 -9.81 16.79 -18.72
C GLY A 737 -9.00 17.46 -17.60
N ALA A 738 -9.60 17.67 -16.42
CA ALA A 738 -8.92 18.26 -15.28
C ALA A 738 -8.00 17.23 -14.62
N ASN A 739 -6.78 17.63 -14.26
CA ASN A 739 -5.84 16.78 -13.54
C ASN A 739 -6.11 16.89 -12.04
N VAL A 740 -5.95 15.79 -11.30
CA VAL A 740 -6.10 15.78 -9.84
C VAL A 740 -4.83 15.24 -9.23
N LEU A 741 -4.28 15.99 -8.28
CA LEU A 741 -3.14 15.59 -7.47
C LEU A 741 -3.62 15.35 -6.04
N TYR A 742 -3.77 14.08 -5.68
CA TYR A 742 -4.22 13.63 -4.36
C TYR A 742 -3.07 13.61 -3.34
N GLU A 743 -3.43 13.62 -2.05
CA GLU A 743 -2.50 13.59 -0.92
C GLU A 743 -1.41 14.67 -0.97
N ALA A 744 -1.71 15.80 -1.59
CA ALA A 744 -0.76 16.87 -1.89
C ALA A 744 -1.18 18.19 -1.22
N ARG A 745 -0.21 18.92 -0.69
CA ARG A 745 -0.42 20.17 0.06
C ARG A 745 0.48 21.26 -0.48
N VAL A 746 -0.02 22.50 -0.51
CA VAL A 746 0.79 23.66 -0.86
C VAL A 746 1.53 24.13 0.39
N LEU A 747 2.86 24.12 0.34
CA LEU A 747 3.73 24.58 1.41
C LEU A 747 3.96 26.09 1.34
N GLU A 748 4.35 26.58 0.16
CA GLU A 748 4.63 27.99 -0.09
C GLU A 748 4.21 28.36 -1.51
N THR A 749 3.82 29.62 -1.71
CA THR A 749 3.53 30.21 -3.01
C THR A 749 4.49 31.37 -3.24
N SER A 750 5.11 31.42 -4.41
CA SER A 750 5.96 32.56 -4.81
C SER A 750 5.51 33.13 -6.14
N GLU A 751 5.37 34.46 -6.21
CA GLU A 751 5.18 35.18 -7.46
C GLU A 751 6.51 35.31 -8.18
N SER A 752 6.58 34.90 -9.46
CA SER A 752 7.69 35.34 -10.31
C SER A 752 7.42 36.80 -10.73
N SER A 753 8.47 37.64 -10.77
CA SER A 753 8.34 39.07 -11.06
C SER A 753 7.53 39.32 -12.33
N ALA A 754 6.49 40.16 -12.21
CA ALA A 754 5.53 40.50 -13.26
C ALA A 754 6.14 40.99 -14.59
N GLU A 755 7.44 41.30 -14.64
CA GLU A 755 8.15 41.74 -15.84
C GLU A 755 8.42 40.62 -16.87
N GLU A 756 8.27 39.33 -16.51
CA GLU A 756 8.54 38.20 -17.44
C GLU A 756 7.30 37.40 -17.90
N GLY A 757 6.09 37.75 -17.46
CA GLY A 757 4.86 37.06 -17.89
C GLY A 757 4.76 35.58 -17.49
N ARG A 758 5.42 35.18 -16.39
CA ARG A 758 5.44 33.80 -15.86
C ARG A 758 4.56 33.70 -14.59
N GLY A 759 3.82 32.60 -14.48
CA GLY A 759 2.79 32.36 -13.44
C GLY A 759 3.34 32.20 -12.01
N ALA A 760 2.45 31.88 -11.07
CA ALA A 760 2.80 31.53 -9.70
C ALA A 760 3.49 30.15 -9.64
N ILE A 761 4.49 30.03 -8.77
CA ILE A 761 5.15 28.75 -8.45
C ILE A 761 4.62 28.29 -7.10
N LEU A 762 4.07 27.07 -7.08
CA LEU A 762 3.53 26.41 -5.90
C LEU A 762 4.49 25.30 -5.47
N ARG A 763 5.03 25.38 -4.26
CA ARG A 763 5.81 24.28 -3.68
C ARG A 763 4.85 23.27 -3.07
N ILE A 764 4.86 22.06 -3.60
CA ILE A 764 3.96 20.97 -3.22
C ILE A 764 4.70 19.99 -2.29
N VAL A 765 4.02 19.61 -1.22
CA VAL A 765 4.41 18.56 -0.28
C VAL A 765 3.47 17.38 -0.45
N HIS A 766 4.03 16.20 -0.67
CA HIS A 766 3.34 14.93 -0.77
C HIS A 766 3.98 13.96 0.25
N LYS A 767 3.24 12.98 0.76
CA LYS A 767 3.76 12.05 1.80
C LYS A 767 4.97 11.22 1.34
N ASN A 768 5.22 11.17 0.03
CA ASN A 768 6.34 10.46 -0.58
C ASN A 768 7.38 11.38 -1.25
N GLY A 769 7.30 12.71 -1.08
CA GLY A 769 8.29 13.64 -1.64
C GLY A 769 7.79 15.09 -1.77
N THR A 770 8.64 15.95 -2.34
CA THR A 770 8.32 17.35 -2.62
C THR A 770 8.50 17.66 -4.11
N GLY A 771 7.81 18.67 -4.60
CA GLY A 771 7.87 19.10 -5.99
C GLY A 771 7.36 20.53 -6.16
N TYR A 772 7.46 21.08 -7.37
CA TYR A 772 6.92 22.39 -7.68
C TYR A 772 5.95 22.33 -8.86
N LEU A 773 4.92 23.17 -8.81
CA LEU A 773 3.92 23.30 -9.85
C LEU A 773 3.87 24.75 -10.32
N GLU A 774 3.82 24.96 -11.63
CA GLU A 774 3.66 26.28 -12.23
C GLU A 774 2.21 26.50 -12.66
N ALA A 775 1.60 27.60 -12.26
CA ALA A 775 0.24 27.94 -12.67
C ALA A 775 0.08 29.43 -12.98
N SER A 776 -0.54 29.76 -14.12
CA SER A 776 -0.79 31.18 -14.47
C SER A 776 -1.79 31.85 -13.52
N ARG A 777 -2.70 31.07 -12.93
CA ARG A 777 -3.67 31.50 -11.91
C ARG A 777 -3.80 30.45 -10.82
N VAL A 778 -3.99 30.91 -9.58
CA VAL A 778 -4.18 30.05 -8.42
C VAL A 778 -5.52 30.42 -7.77
N TYR A 779 -6.36 29.42 -7.56
CA TYR A 779 -7.68 29.54 -6.94
C TYR A 779 -7.70 28.70 -5.66
N VAL A 780 -7.92 29.33 -4.50
CA VAL A 780 -7.97 28.63 -3.21
C VAL A 780 -9.43 28.41 -2.82
N MET A 781 -9.85 27.15 -2.74
CA MET A 781 -11.23 26.70 -2.62
C MET A 781 -11.50 25.93 -1.32
N ASP A 782 -10.82 26.29 -0.24
CA ASP A 782 -11.01 25.67 1.07
C ASP A 782 -12.34 26.07 1.73
N ASP A 783 -12.85 25.19 2.59
CA ASP A 783 -14.14 25.33 3.28
C ASP A 783 -14.29 26.67 4.04
N GLU A 784 -13.20 27.21 4.59
CA GLU A 784 -13.20 28.45 5.39
C GLU A 784 -13.44 29.71 4.53
N ASN A 785 -13.00 29.73 3.27
CA ASN A 785 -13.12 30.91 2.40
C ASN A 785 -14.56 31.22 1.96
N VAL A 786 -15.43 30.20 1.91
CA VAL A 786 -16.85 30.38 1.55
C VAL A 786 -17.68 30.79 2.78
N GLN A 787 -17.14 30.62 4.00
CA GLN A 787 -17.79 30.97 5.27
C GLN A 787 -17.55 32.42 5.72
N SER A 788 -16.80 33.24 4.97
CA SER A 788 -16.31 34.57 5.38
C SER A 788 -17.37 35.68 5.58
N GLY A 789 -18.62 35.32 5.85
CA GLY A 789 -19.74 36.24 6.11
C GLY A 789 -20.40 36.14 7.49
N SER A 790 -19.92 35.30 8.42
CA SER A 790 -20.55 35.15 9.75
C SER A 790 -19.54 35.30 10.91
N PRO A 791 -19.89 35.99 12.01
CA PRO A 791 -18.97 36.29 13.11
C PRO A 791 -18.74 35.06 14.01
N ALA A 792 -17.48 34.90 14.45
CA ALA A 792 -17.01 34.00 15.52
C ALA A 792 -17.62 32.58 15.52
N CYS A 793 -16.97 31.65 14.81
CA CYS A 793 -17.27 30.22 14.94
C CYS A 793 -17.16 29.80 16.42
N ASP A 794 -18.23 29.17 16.94
CA ASP A 794 -18.13 28.30 18.10
C ASP A 794 -17.01 27.27 17.82
N ASN A 795 -16.09 27.07 18.75
CA ASN A 795 -14.85 26.27 18.56
C ASN A 795 -15.15 24.75 18.47
N ARG A 796 -16.35 24.39 18.02
CA ARG A 796 -16.99 23.10 18.19
C ARG A 796 -16.78 22.21 16.96
N ARG A 797 -16.43 20.95 17.22
CA ARG A 797 -16.18 19.91 16.21
C ARG A 797 -17.33 18.92 16.15
N VAL A 798 -17.60 18.39 14.97
CA VAL A 798 -18.62 17.37 14.71
C VAL A 798 -18.01 16.22 13.91
N LEU A 799 -18.09 15.01 14.45
CA LEU A 799 -17.71 13.78 13.76
C LEU A 799 -18.96 12.97 13.40
N THR A 800 -19.04 12.46 12.18
CA THR A 800 -20.17 11.65 11.72
C THR A 800 -19.82 10.16 11.71
N ALA A 801 -20.73 9.29 12.14
CA ALA A 801 -20.62 7.84 12.05
C ALA A 801 -21.78 7.24 11.26
N THR A 802 -21.59 6.04 10.72
CA THR A 802 -22.68 5.24 10.11
C THR A 802 -23.04 4.08 11.02
N LEU A 803 -24.32 4.02 11.36
CA LEU A 803 -24.91 2.97 12.15
C LEU A 803 -25.74 2.03 11.26
N LEU A 804 -25.54 0.73 11.44
CA LEU A 804 -26.31 -0.34 10.81
C LEU A 804 -27.33 -0.91 11.78
N GLY A 805 -28.46 -1.40 11.26
CA GLY A 805 -29.54 -1.98 12.07
C GLY A 805 -30.40 -0.93 12.77
N VAL A 806 -30.25 0.34 12.41
CA VAL A 806 -30.99 1.46 13.00
C VAL A 806 -32.00 1.98 11.99
N ARG A 807 -33.27 2.05 12.38
CA ARG A 807 -34.34 2.64 11.56
C ARG A 807 -34.90 3.84 12.29
N ILE A 808 -34.75 5.01 11.68
CA ILE A 808 -35.36 6.25 12.16
C ILE A 808 -36.08 6.93 11.02
N GLU A 809 -37.32 7.35 11.28
CA GLU A 809 -38.15 8.10 10.32
C GLU A 809 -38.05 9.61 10.56
N GLN A 810 -37.65 9.99 11.77
CA GLN A 810 -37.43 11.37 12.19
C GLN A 810 -36.13 11.44 12.95
N GLU A 811 -35.51 12.61 12.89
CA GLU A 811 -34.28 12.90 13.60
C GLU A 811 -34.46 12.85 15.13
N ILE A 812 -33.43 12.34 15.81
CA ILE A 812 -33.37 12.27 17.28
C ILE A 812 -32.14 13.06 17.74
N SER A 813 -32.34 14.00 18.66
CA SER A 813 -31.25 14.78 19.29
C SER A 813 -31.16 14.45 20.77
N LEU A 814 -29.94 14.25 21.27
CA LEU A 814 -29.64 13.97 22.68
C LEU A 814 -28.42 14.77 23.12
N ALA A 815 -28.37 15.10 24.41
CA ALA A 815 -27.15 15.59 25.05
C ALA A 815 -26.55 14.48 25.90
N ALA A 816 -25.22 14.39 25.92
CA ALA A 816 -24.48 13.45 26.77
C ALA A 816 -23.39 14.19 27.54
N GLN A 817 -23.10 13.73 28.76
CA GLN A 817 -21.99 14.27 29.54
C GLN A 817 -20.84 13.27 29.56
N GLY A 818 -19.69 13.68 29.04
CA GLY A 818 -18.44 12.93 29.13
C GLY A 818 -17.46 13.54 30.12
N GLU A 819 -16.36 12.82 30.41
CA GLU A 819 -15.26 13.35 31.22
C GLU A 819 -14.60 14.60 30.60
N ALA A 820 -14.70 14.73 29.26
CA ALA A 820 -14.16 15.85 28.48
C ALA A 820 -15.17 17.01 28.25
N GLY A 821 -16.41 16.91 28.76
CA GLY A 821 -17.42 17.97 28.61
C GLY A 821 -18.76 17.49 28.04
N GLU A 822 -19.59 18.46 27.63
CA GLU A 822 -20.91 18.23 27.05
C GLU A 822 -20.79 17.83 25.58
N LEU A 823 -21.46 16.74 25.20
CA LEU A 823 -21.59 16.23 23.84
C LEU A 823 -23.03 16.43 23.35
N GLU A 824 -23.17 16.73 22.07
CA GLU A 824 -24.47 16.68 21.37
C GLU A 824 -24.44 15.56 20.37
N LEU A 825 -25.46 14.70 20.44
CA LEU A 825 -25.61 13.54 19.61
C LEU A 825 -26.85 13.71 18.76
N ARG A 826 -26.72 13.48 17.45
CA ARG A 826 -27.84 13.59 16.50
C ARG A 826 -27.89 12.33 15.64
N LEU A 827 -29.00 11.62 15.69
CA LEU A 827 -29.28 10.52 14.77
C LEU A 827 -30.22 11.01 13.68
N ARG A 828 -29.83 10.81 12.43
CA ARG A 828 -30.59 11.23 11.24
C ARG A 828 -30.68 10.09 10.21
N PRO A 829 -31.76 10.04 9.42
CA PRO A 829 -31.93 9.02 8.39
C PRO A 829 -30.71 8.97 7.46
N SER A 830 -30.37 7.79 6.95
CA SER A 830 -29.37 7.65 5.89
C SER A 830 -30.04 7.46 4.53
N PHE A 831 -29.21 7.43 3.48
CA PHE A 831 -29.63 7.10 2.13
C PHE A 831 -30.31 5.71 2.02
N TYR A 832 -30.04 4.79 2.96
CA TYR A 832 -30.50 3.42 2.88
C TYR A 832 -31.31 2.98 4.10
N ALA A 833 -32.36 2.20 3.84
CA ALA A 833 -33.23 1.68 4.88
C ALA A 833 -32.47 0.74 5.83
N GLY A 834 -32.68 0.94 7.15
CA GLY A 834 -31.97 0.16 8.18
C GLY A 834 -30.58 0.71 8.53
N GLU A 835 -30.26 1.91 8.04
CA GLU A 835 -29.06 2.65 8.41
C GLU A 835 -29.38 4.08 8.81
N ALA A 836 -28.55 4.62 9.70
CA ALA A 836 -28.64 5.99 10.19
C ALA A 836 -27.26 6.62 10.27
N TYR A 837 -27.21 7.94 10.12
CA TYR A 837 -26.01 8.70 10.43
C TYR A 837 -26.10 9.25 11.85
N LEU A 838 -24.98 9.15 12.57
CA LEU A 838 -24.81 9.68 13.92
C LEU A 838 -23.80 10.82 13.88
N ASP A 839 -24.23 12.06 14.16
CA ASP A 839 -23.33 13.19 14.34
C ASP A 839 -22.99 13.32 15.84
N ILE A 840 -21.70 13.49 16.15
CA ILE A 840 -21.14 13.58 17.50
C ILE A 840 -20.43 14.93 17.62
N GLY A 841 -21.07 15.89 18.28
CA GLY A 841 -20.57 17.25 18.47
C GLY A 841 -19.91 17.44 19.84
N TRP A 842 -18.70 18.01 19.87
CA TRP A 842 -17.97 18.34 21.11
C TRP A 842 -17.17 19.63 20.99
N ARG A 843 -16.82 20.23 22.12
CA ARG A 843 -15.85 21.33 22.18
C ARG A 843 -14.48 20.77 22.59
N PRO A 844 -13.45 20.88 21.74
CA PRO A 844 -12.11 20.40 22.07
C PRO A 844 -11.49 21.25 23.19
N SER A 845 -10.62 20.65 23.98
CA SER A 845 -9.80 21.39 24.95
C SER A 845 -8.52 21.88 24.26
N GLU A 846 -8.10 23.13 24.53
CA GLU A 846 -6.85 23.63 23.97
C GLU A 846 -5.68 23.42 24.94
N PRO A 847 -4.53 22.89 24.47
CA PRO A 847 -4.24 22.37 23.12
C PRO A 847 -4.71 20.92 22.93
N ALA A 848 -5.16 20.59 21.70
CA ALA A 848 -5.71 19.28 21.35
C ALA A 848 -4.72 18.14 21.65
N SER A 849 -4.93 17.44 22.76
CA SER A 849 -4.25 16.18 23.03
C SER A 849 -4.90 15.09 22.17
N GLY A 850 -4.11 14.38 21.35
CA GLY A 850 -4.63 13.29 20.53
C GLY A 850 -5.40 12.29 21.41
N GLY A 851 -6.68 12.07 21.13
CA GLY A 851 -7.54 11.16 21.92
C GLY A 851 -8.94 11.69 22.24
N GLU A 852 -9.18 13.00 22.21
CA GLU A 852 -10.49 13.60 22.54
C GLU A 852 -11.62 13.08 21.63
N GLU A 853 -11.37 12.99 20.33
CA GLU A 853 -12.34 12.43 19.36
C GLU A 853 -12.69 10.98 19.70
N ALA A 854 -11.67 10.18 19.99
CA ALA A 854 -11.85 8.77 20.34
C ALA A 854 -12.67 8.61 21.63
N ALA A 855 -12.41 9.47 22.63
CA ALA A 855 -13.19 9.52 23.86
C ALA A 855 -14.65 9.93 23.61
N ALA A 856 -14.88 10.95 22.78
CA ALA A 856 -16.21 11.41 22.42
C ALA A 856 -17.04 10.30 21.74
N VAL A 857 -16.45 9.51 20.84
CA VAL A 857 -17.13 8.37 20.19
C VAL A 857 -17.52 7.29 21.21
N VAL A 858 -16.64 6.97 22.17
CA VAL A 858 -16.93 5.98 23.21
C VAL A 858 -18.08 6.45 24.10
N VAL A 859 -18.06 7.71 24.54
CA VAL A 859 -19.15 8.27 25.37
C VAL A 859 -20.46 8.30 24.60
N ALA A 860 -20.44 8.75 23.33
CA ALA A 860 -21.61 8.77 22.46
C ALA A 860 -22.27 7.40 22.33
N MET A 861 -21.48 6.35 22.01
CA MET A 861 -22.02 5.00 21.87
C MET A 861 -22.55 4.41 23.18
N ARG A 862 -21.95 4.77 24.34
CA ARG A 862 -22.48 4.36 25.65
C ARG A 862 -23.83 5.01 25.94
N GLU A 863 -23.94 6.32 25.73
CA GLU A 863 -25.16 7.07 26.02
C GLU A 863 -26.33 6.58 25.14
N LEU A 864 -26.10 6.39 23.84
CA LEU A 864 -27.14 5.92 22.92
C LEU A 864 -27.69 4.55 23.28
N ARG A 865 -26.84 3.65 23.80
CA ARG A 865 -27.28 2.34 24.28
C ARG A 865 -28.01 2.45 25.62
N ALA A 866 -27.48 3.24 26.55
CA ALA A 866 -28.07 3.42 27.87
C ALA A 866 -29.46 4.08 27.80
N SER A 867 -29.66 5.01 26.86
CA SER A 867 -30.94 5.67 26.64
C SER A 867 -31.96 4.81 25.88
N GLY A 868 -31.53 3.67 25.31
CA GLY A 868 -32.36 2.79 24.49
C GLY A 868 -32.66 3.32 23.09
N VAL A 869 -31.99 4.40 22.65
CA VAL A 869 -32.15 4.97 21.30
C VAL A 869 -31.67 4.01 20.21
N ILE A 870 -30.60 3.26 20.49
CA ILE A 870 -30.13 2.18 19.61
C ILE A 870 -30.21 0.84 20.33
N SER A 871 -30.56 -0.22 19.59
CA SER A 871 -30.66 -1.58 20.14
C SER A 871 -29.28 -2.22 20.36
N GLU A 872 -29.23 -3.35 21.06
CA GLU A 872 -27.99 -4.11 21.24
C GLU A 872 -27.41 -4.62 19.89
N GLU A 873 -28.26 -4.87 18.90
CA GLU A 873 -27.87 -5.34 17.57
C GLU A 873 -27.34 -4.23 16.65
N ALA A 874 -27.59 -2.95 16.99
CA ALA A 874 -27.09 -1.83 16.21
C ALA A 874 -25.56 -1.80 16.19
N ALA A 875 -24.97 -1.48 15.03
CA ALA A 875 -23.54 -1.55 14.81
C ALA A 875 -22.96 -0.25 14.24
N LEU A 876 -21.87 0.25 14.81
CA LEU A 876 -21.10 1.35 14.22
C LEU A 876 -20.16 0.80 13.13
N ALA A 877 -20.50 0.99 11.86
CA ALA A 877 -19.76 0.41 10.74
C ALA A 877 -18.62 1.27 10.20
N TYR A 878 -18.73 2.59 10.38
CA TYR A 878 -17.77 3.53 9.81
C TYR A 878 -17.77 4.84 10.60
N LEU A 879 -16.58 5.37 10.87
CA LEU A 879 -16.38 6.75 11.34
C LEU A 879 -15.89 7.59 10.17
N ALA A 880 -16.48 8.76 10.02
CA ALA A 880 -15.93 9.83 9.21
C ALA A 880 -14.45 10.04 9.54
N ASP A 881 -13.72 10.43 8.52
CA ASP A 881 -12.28 10.56 8.67
C ASP A 881 -11.88 11.90 9.26
N VAL A 882 -12.67 12.93 8.95
CA VAL A 882 -12.38 14.32 9.30
C VAL A 882 -13.60 14.88 10.03
N PRO A 883 -13.42 15.39 11.25
CA PRO A 883 -14.44 16.18 11.91
C PRO A 883 -14.66 17.51 11.16
N ARG A 884 -15.91 17.95 11.01
CA ARG A 884 -16.25 19.29 10.49
C ARG A 884 -16.45 20.30 11.62
N SER A 885 -16.21 21.58 11.35
CA SER A 885 -16.56 22.67 12.27
C SER A 885 -18.08 22.93 12.25
N SER A 886 -18.72 23.09 13.42
CA SER A 886 -20.16 23.42 13.49
C SER A 886 -20.40 24.92 13.30
N ALA A 887 -20.52 25.37 12.04
CA ALA A 887 -20.86 26.76 11.73
C ALA A 887 -22.37 27.07 11.82
N THR A 888 -23.22 26.06 12.12
CA THR A 888 -24.67 26.24 12.28
C THR A 888 -25.03 26.23 13.77
N ASP A 889 -25.63 27.34 14.21
CA ASP A 889 -26.01 27.61 15.61
C ASP A 889 -26.82 26.44 16.23
N PRO A 890 -26.36 25.86 17.36
CA PRO A 890 -27.11 24.87 18.12
C PRO A 890 -28.34 25.45 18.83
N SER A 891 -28.41 26.77 19.00
CA SER A 891 -29.38 27.45 19.86
C SER A 891 -30.77 27.63 19.21
N GLY A 892 -31.39 26.50 18.89
CA GLY A 892 -32.84 26.36 18.83
C GLY A 892 -33.55 27.00 17.63
N SER A 893 -33.74 26.22 16.57
CA SER A 893 -34.94 26.28 15.74
C SER A 893 -35.12 24.99 14.94
N VAL A 894 -36.35 24.79 14.44
CA VAL A 894 -36.94 23.59 13.84
C VAL A 894 -36.03 22.92 12.79
N ALA A 895 -35.96 21.59 12.74
CA ALA A 895 -35.18 20.80 11.76
C ALA A 895 -35.30 21.31 10.30
N MET A 896 -36.47 21.83 9.94
CA MET A 896 -36.76 22.44 8.63
C MET A 896 -35.91 23.69 8.29
N GLU A 897 -35.50 24.50 9.28
CA GLU A 897 -34.59 25.65 9.06
C GLU A 897 -33.13 25.22 8.87
N ARG A 898 -32.73 24.05 9.40
CA ARG A 898 -31.37 23.50 9.24
C ARG A 898 -31.18 22.78 7.91
N ASP A 899 -32.16 22.02 7.44
CA ASP A 899 -32.14 21.45 6.08
C ASP A 899 -32.01 22.56 5.04
N TYR A 900 -32.69 23.68 5.27
CA TYR A 900 -32.55 24.87 4.45
C TYR A 900 -31.12 25.46 4.52
N ALA A 901 -30.49 25.46 5.69
CA ALA A 901 -29.12 25.97 5.85
C ALA A 901 -28.06 25.07 5.17
N GLU A 902 -28.17 23.74 5.27
CA GLU A 902 -27.26 22.82 4.58
C GLU A 902 -27.44 22.90 3.05
N GLN A 903 -28.69 22.99 2.57
CA GLN A 903 -29.01 23.22 1.16
C GLN A 903 -28.46 24.55 0.65
N ASP A 904 -28.64 25.63 1.42
CA ASP A 904 -28.14 26.96 1.06
C ASP A 904 -26.61 27.00 1.06
N TRP A 905 -25.94 26.37 2.04
CA TRP A 905 -24.49 26.24 2.06
C TRP A 905 -23.97 25.51 0.81
N PHE A 906 -24.56 24.37 0.43
CA PHE A 906 -24.13 23.63 -0.75
C PHE A 906 -24.41 24.42 -2.03
N ARG A 907 -25.54 25.11 -2.12
CA ARG A 907 -25.82 26.04 -3.23
C ARG A 907 -24.77 27.13 -3.32
N ARG A 908 -24.35 27.72 -2.20
CA ARG A 908 -23.28 28.73 -2.15
C ARG A 908 -21.94 28.15 -2.61
N GLN A 909 -21.61 26.92 -2.25
CA GLN A 909 -20.41 26.24 -2.73
C GLN A 909 -20.43 26.04 -4.25
N LEU A 910 -21.54 25.52 -4.79
CA LEU A 910 -21.74 25.37 -6.23
C LEU A 910 -21.61 26.72 -6.96
N ASP A 911 -22.28 27.75 -6.46
CA ASP A 911 -22.23 29.10 -6.99
C ASP A 911 -20.81 29.69 -6.93
N ALA A 912 -20.09 29.47 -5.83
CA ALA A 912 -18.72 29.95 -5.65
C ALA A 912 -17.78 29.33 -6.69
N GLY A 913 -17.87 28.02 -6.92
CA GLY A 913 -17.12 27.32 -7.97
C GLY A 913 -17.42 27.88 -9.35
N ILE A 914 -18.70 28.03 -9.70
CA ILE A 914 -19.13 28.57 -11.01
C ILE A 914 -18.68 30.02 -11.19
N ARG A 915 -18.88 30.88 -10.20
CA ARG A 915 -18.50 32.31 -10.29
C ARG A 915 -17.00 32.47 -10.47
N THR A 916 -16.21 31.68 -9.76
CA THR A 916 -14.74 31.73 -9.88
C THR A 916 -14.27 31.22 -11.24
N ALA A 917 -14.91 30.18 -11.80
CA ALA A 917 -14.62 29.70 -13.14
C ALA A 917 -15.08 30.65 -14.26
N ARG A 918 -16.05 31.53 -13.99
CA ARG A 918 -16.42 32.67 -14.86
C ARG A 918 -15.36 33.77 -14.73
N ILE A 919 -14.18 33.52 -15.28
CA ILE A 919 -13.15 34.55 -15.47
C ILE A 919 -13.83 35.77 -16.10
N GLY A 920 -13.67 36.95 -15.48
CA GLY A 920 -14.31 38.20 -15.90
C GLY A 920 -14.04 38.51 -17.38
N LYS A 921 -14.92 39.33 -17.97
CA LYS A 921 -14.81 39.77 -19.38
C LYS A 921 -13.45 40.35 -19.74
#